data_AF-A0A946S0H7-F1
#
_entry.id   AF-A0A946S0H7-F1
#
_cell.length_a   1.000
_cell.length_b   1.000
_cell.length_c   1.000
_cell.angle_alpha   90.00
_cell.angle_beta   90.00
_cell.angle_gamma   90.00
#
_symmetry.space_group_name_H-M   'P 1'
#
loop_
_entity.id
_entity.type
_entity.pdbx_description
1 polymer ?
#
loop_
_entity_poly.entity_id
_entity_poly.type
_entity_poly.pdbx_seq_one_letter_code
_entity_poly.pdbx_strand_id
1 'polypeptide(L)'
;MHFRSIFNHFHIATIIVVILLIPILSHAETRNVPEEFNTIQAAINASGEGDTVLVQPGVYEENLTFDETSVCVGSLILTTSEVAYIDSTIISGERNASVVRFNPAELANSTLTGFSLRGGRGSADLDGDSGGGGIHCLWSSPTLTHLDIYGNEAEYGGGIFLQHSCPLIEFVKIFDNEARQSGGGIVCSREGTSPVIRNVKIFDNHAGGFGGGIASWAGAIPLLEFSEIYNNTSELSGGGVFCSQQNTGFIINNTMVYRNIADRDGGGFYFWDATWSVLDHVTIAYNQALRRGGAVASNSNTPNELHIDNSILYGNVPHQVSLCNMSGADTLQVNHSDVSSGQEGILVDEEADLVWGEGNIGEDPVFANVSADDFRLAVGSPCIDAGNPDFPADLDGSRTDMGAVAFEGATLRGFVFDAEDSTAVHDALITTSNGYSTRTDNNGFWSIAFQRGEFDVRAHSSGFTDLIILDLEIAPLEVLEIEFYLDHSVITPSIEGFSAELRPDETVDINFEIQNTGNRLLSWTANPVSGSEDEFDPWSMRISNEVGNQVEDNRLEGVVYADGRFYISGSNDGDPQIYVLNSDGEMIDRYAQRTWLGTKMNALAWDGELIWGSVFGHGIYGFRPNGEIIVSFDSPVENNMTIAMAYDFDNDLLLVAGAFTPIYAIDREGNVHSETPGVNNFYGLAYISDDADGCQYYILSIGGGGLSSVYKLNPESREYHLVTHLMPEEEGTPMGIFISNQFDLYNEVFINITSVPEDQGGDRLDIRQIQPDLAWIDIAPDAGALAPDETEEFTLSLNAANREQGEYSADIVITDTGSGGNVRLPVELRVTDPDVVDNPEGSLPIDFEISSVYPNPFNSTTKINYSLPFDSKVLMKLFNIAGQLVETLVEGQQRAGIYSTNLKADNLASGLYFVRLEGAGQVFTRKVMLVR
;
A
#
# COMPACT_ATOMS: atom_id res chain seq x y z
N MET A 1 12.61 40.00 -41.57
CA MET A 1 12.89 40.61 -42.90
C MET A 1 14.38 40.97 -42.93
N HIS A 2 15.16 40.15 -43.64
CA HIS A 2 16.58 40.24 -44.03
C HIS A 2 17.67 40.71 -43.02
N PHE A 3 18.34 39.73 -42.40
CA PHE A 3 19.81 39.64 -42.36
C PHE A 3 20.20 38.17 -42.62
N ARG A 4 20.76 37.89 -43.80
CA ARG A 4 21.35 36.60 -44.19
C ARG A 4 22.63 36.89 -44.97
N SER A 5 23.60 35.99 -44.83
CA SER A 5 24.84 35.82 -45.60
C SER A 5 26.05 36.63 -45.14
N ILE A 6 27.05 35.92 -44.59
CA ILE A 6 28.41 35.74 -45.15
C ILE A 6 29.06 34.58 -44.37
N PHE A 7 29.15 33.39 -44.98
CA PHE A 7 30.23 32.43 -44.77
C PHE A 7 30.19 31.44 -45.93
N ASN A 8 31.02 31.72 -46.93
CA ASN A 8 31.48 30.76 -47.94
C ASN A 8 32.47 31.54 -48.81
N HIS A 9 33.75 31.17 -48.77
CA HIS A 9 34.72 31.25 -49.87
C HIS A 9 36.08 30.85 -49.27
N PHE A 10 36.61 29.66 -49.61
CA PHE A 10 37.98 29.53 -50.10
C PHE A 10 38.12 28.31 -51.01
N HIS A 11 38.87 28.54 -52.09
CA HIS A 11 38.86 27.83 -53.37
C HIS A 11 39.76 26.59 -53.44
N ILE A 12 39.33 25.63 -54.27
CA ILE A 12 40.15 24.61 -54.93
C ILE A 12 40.65 25.16 -56.28
N ALA A 13 41.96 25.10 -56.54
CA ALA A 13 42.55 24.97 -57.90
C ALA A 13 44.04 24.57 -57.84
N THR A 14 44.47 23.78 -58.82
CA THR A 14 45.61 22.84 -58.77
C THR A 14 46.70 23.16 -59.83
N ILE A 15 47.95 22.70 -59.59
CA ILE A 15 48.99 22.19 -60.56
C ILE A 15 50.28 23.01 -60.89
N ILE A 16 51.39 22.53 -60.28
CA ILE A 16 52.72 22.06 -60.78
C ILE A 16 53.71 22.98 -61.54
N VAL A 17 54.91 23.17 -60.95
CA VAL A 17 56.23 22.98 -61.61
C VAL A 17 57.17 22.20 -60.66
N VAL A 18 57.69 21.06 -61.13
CA VAL A 18 58.65 20.17 -60.44
C VAL A 18 60.09 20.59 -60.73
N ILE A 19 60.92 20.76 -59.69
CA ILE A 19 62.38 20.56 -59.75
C ILE A 19 62.78 19.71 -58.53
N LEU A 20 63.51 18.63 -58.82
CA LEU A 20 63.90 17.55 -57.91
C LEU A 20 64.65 18.02 -56.65
N LEU A 21 64.03 17.77 -55.50
CA LEU A 21 64.68 17.26 -54.30
C LEU A 21 63.75 16.15 -53.82
N ILE A 22 64.24 14.90 -53.79
CA ILE A 22 63.50 13.78 -53.22
C ILE A 22 63.24 14.15 -51.75
N PRO A 23 61.99 14.41 -51.31
CA PRO A 23 61.73 14.31 -49.89
C PRO A 23 61.80 12.83 -49.59
N ILE A 24 62.73 12.44 -48.72
CA ILE A 24 62.57 11.20 -47.98
C ILE A 24 61.19 11.35 -47.33
N LEU A 25 60.21 10.54 -47.73
CA LEU A 25 59.01 10.37 -46.90
C LEU A 25 59.55 9.88 -45.56
N SER A 26 59.59 10.74 -44.54
CA SER A 26 59.70 10.25 -43.18
C SER A 26 58.43 9.44 -42.95
N HIS A 27 58.59 8.15 -42.71
CA HIS A 27 57.50 7.34 -42.22
C HIS A 27 57.33 7.72 -40.76
N ALA A 28 56.12 8.08 -40.33
CA ALA A 28 55.83 8.25 -38.92
C ALA A 28 56.18 6.95 -38.19
N GLU A 29 57.13 7.00 -37.26
CA GLU A 29 57.57 5.85 -36.47
C GLU A 29 56.82 5.79 -35.14
N THR A 30 56.60 4.57 -34.64
CA THR A 30 56.11 4.34 -33.28
C THR A 30 57.29 4.03 -32.36
N ARG A 31 57.49 4.88 -31.34
CA ARG A 31 58.52 4.75 -30.30
C ARG A 31 57.91 4.20 -29.03
N ASN A 32 58.42 3.08 -28.54
CA ASN A 32 57.81 2.36 -27.42
C ASN A 32 58.48 2.67 -26.09
N VAL A 33 57.68 3.03 -25.07
CA VAL A 33 58.15 3.27 -23.70
C VAL A 33 57.50 2.22 -22.77
N PRO A 34 58.25 1.44 -21.98
CA PRO A 34 59.69 1.55 -21.73
C PRO A 34 60.60 0.66 -22.63
N GLU A 35 60.04 -0.07 -23.60
CA GLU A 35 60.78 -1.11 -24.33
C GLU A 35 61.98 -0.56 -25.13
N GLU A 36 61.80 0.58 -25.81
CA GLU A 36 62.83 1.23 -26.64
C GLU A 36 63.48 2.40 -25.89
N PHE A 37 62.70 3.16 -25.11
CA PHE A 37 63.17 4.30 -24.33
C PHE A 37 62.76 4.16 -22.86
N ASN A 38 63.68 4.40 -21.93
CA ASN A 38 63.40 4.27 -20.50
C ASN A 38 62.44 5.33 -19.92
N THR A 39 62.22 6.43 -20.63
CA THR A 39 61.45 7.61 -20.17
C THR A 39 60.66 8.18 -21.35
N ILE A 40 59.49 8.74 -21.09
CA ILE A 40 58.63 9.35 -22.10
C ILE A 40 59.34 10.55 -22.74
N GLN A 41 60.01 11.40 -21.96
CA GLN A 41 60.72 12.56 -22.52
C GLN A 41 61.84 12.16 -23.49
N ALA A 42 62.57 11.07 -23.22
CA ALA A 42 63.61 10.59 -24.14
C ALA A 42 63.03 10.12 -25.48
N ALA A 43 61.83 9.52 -25.46
CA ALA A 43 61.13 9.15 -26.69
C ALA A 43 60.65 10.39 -27.45
N ILE A 44 60.08 11.38 -26.77
CA ILE A 44 59.69 12.68 -27.38
C ILE A 44 60.89 13.34 -28.06
N ASN A 45 62.03 13.43 -27.36
CA ASN A 45 63.25 14.06 -27.90
C ASN A 45 63.82 13.33 -29.13
N ALA A 46 63.52 12.05 -29.29
CA ALA A 46 63.95 11.24 -30.43
C ALA A 46 62.95 11.25 -31.60
N SER A 47 61.75 11.79 -31.40
CA SER A 47 60.68 11.83 -32.38
C SER A 47 60.87 12.94 -33.42
N GLY A 48 60.51 12.64 -34.67
CA GLY A 48 60.31 13.62 -35.74
C GLY A 48 58.84 14.02 -35.90
N GLU A 49 58.57 14.92 -36.85
CA GLU A 49 57.19 15.33 -37.18
C GLU A 49 56.30 14.12 -37.52
N GLY A 50 55.19 13.98 -36.80
CA GLY A 50 54.18 12.95 -37.01
C GLY A 50 54.47 11.60 -36.34
N ASP A 51 55.61 11.44 -35.65
CA ASP A 51 55.91 10.22 -34.89
C ASP A 51 54.91 10.02 -33.73
N THR A 52 54.79 8.77 -33.29
CA THR A 52 53.96 8.38 -32.14
C THR A 52 54.83 7.82 -31.02
N VAL A 53 54.70 8.35 -29.81
CA VAL A 53 55.23 7.74 -28.59
C VAL A 53 54.13 6.91 -27.95
N LEU A 54 54.29 5.57 -27.97
CA LEU A 54 53.34 4.63 -27.38
C LEU A 54 53.84 4.19 -26.00
N VAL A 55 53.07 4.52 -24.97
CA VAL A 55 53.46 4.33 -23.58
C VAL A 55 52.69 3.15 -22.97
N GLN A 56 53.43 2.20 -22.40
CA GLN A 56 52.86 1.06 -21.69
C GLN A 56 52.33 1.47 -20.31
N PRO A 57 51.37 0.73 -19.72
CA PRO A 57 50.86 1.01 -18.38
C PRO A 57 51.98 1.06 -17.32
N GLY A 58 51.90 2.03 -16.43
CA GLY A 58 52.92 2.30 -15.42
C GLY A 58 52.79 3.70 -14.82
N VAL A 59 53.63 3.97 -13.80
CA VAL A 59 53.80 5.30 -13.22
C VAL A 59 55.14 5.86 -13.70
N TYR A 60 55.09 7.01 -14.36
CA TYR A 60 56.22 7.73 -14.92
C TYR A 60 56.40 9.03 -14.14
N GLU A 61 57.46 9.10 -13.33
CA GLU A 61 57.83 10.30 -12.56
C GLU A 61 58.65 11.23 -13.48
N GLU A 62 57.95 12.09 -14.20
CA GLU A 62 58.50 12.97 -15.24
C GLU A 62 57.72 14.28 -15.34
N ASN A 63 58.40 15.36 -15.75
CA ASN A 63 57.76 16.58 -16.26
C ASN A 63 58.03 16.67 -17.76
N LEU A 64 56.99 16.50 -18.59
CA LEU A 64 57.13 16.44 -20.03
C LEU A 64 57.16 17.84 -20.65
N THR A 65 58.02 18.02 -21.64
CA THR A 65 58.11 19.23 -22.44
C THR A 65 58.00 18.88 -23.91
N PHE A 66 57.06 19.54 -24.58
CA PHE A 66 56.86 19.51 -26.01
C PHE A 66 57.39 20.81 -26.61
N ASP A 67 58.35 20.68 -27.51
CA ASP A 67 59.04 21.79 -28.20
C ASP A 67 58.75 21.71 -29.72
N GLU A 68 59.69 22.09 -30.60
CA GLU A 68 59.47 22.36 -32.03
C GLU A 68 58.84 21.24 -32.91
N THR A 69 58.62 20.02 -32.38
CA THR A 69 58.15 18.84 -33.13
C THR A 69 56.72 18.46 -32.79
N SER A 70 55.84 18.39 -33.81
CA SER A 70 54.50 17.81 -33.66
C SER A 70 54.60 16.29 -33.46
N VAL A 71 54.20 15.81 -32.28
CA VAL A 71 54.28 14.39 -31.89
C VAL A 71 52.97 13.94 -31.25
N CYS A 72 52.55 12.70 -31.53
CA CYS A 72 51.45 12.06 -30.82
C CYS A 72 52.01 11.26 -29.65
N VAL A 73 51.65 11.60 -28.41
CA VAL A 73 52.01 10.84 -27.23
C VAL A 73 50.75 10.21 -26.67
N GLY A 74 50.71 8.89 -26.62
CA GLY A 74 49.53 8.18 -26.15
C GLY A 74 49.85 6.90 -25.41
N SER A 75 48.95 6.53 -24.49
CA SER A 75 48.96 5.19 -23.91
C SER A 75 48.41 4.14 -24.90
N LEU A 76 48.22 2.92 -24.43
CA LEU A 76 47.66 1.83 -25.23
C LEU A 76 46.25 2.11 -25.78
N ILE A 77 45.54 3.13 -25.28
CA ILE A 77 44.25 3.56 -25.85
C ILE A 77 44.32 3.82 -27.35
N LEU A 78 45.47 4.29 -27.86
CA LEU A 78 45.69 4.54 -29.30
C LEU A 78 45.53 3.27 -30.17
N THR A 79 45.72 2.10 -29.58
CA THR A 79 45.72 0.81 -30.31
C THR A 79 44.57 -0.11 -29.92
N THR A 80 43.99 0.10 -28.74
CA THR A 80 42.96 -0.78 -28.19
C THR A 80 41.60 -0.12 -28.05
N SER A 81 41.54 1.22 -28.00
CA SER A 81 40.35 2.00 -27.62
C SER A 81 39.80 1.69 -26.21
N GLU A 82 40.59 1.03 -25.36
CA GLU A 82 40.18 0.65 -23.99
C GLU A 82 40.49 1.79 -23.00
N VAL A 83 39.47 2.38 -22.40
CA VAL A 83 39.60 3.53 -21.48
C VAL A 83 40.31 3.21 -20.17
N ALA A 84 40.37 1.92 -19.78
CA ALA A 84 41.08 1.46 -18.58
C ALA A 84 42.60 1.75 -18.62
N TYR A 85 43.16 2.07 -19.79
CA TYR A 85 44.55 2.49 -19.92
C TYR A 85 44.83 3.91 -19.42
N ILE A 86 43.81 4.75 -19.25
CA ILE A 86 43.93 6.10 -18.66
C ILE A 86 44.35 5.99 -17.18
N ASP A 87 43.66 5.14 -16.41
CA ASP A 87 43.90 4.95 -14.97
C ASP A 87 45.24 4.25 -14.69
N SER A 88 45.68 3.40 -15.62
CA SER A 88 46.87 2.57 -15.45
C SER A 88 48.14 3.17 -16.07
N THR A 89 48.05 4.30 -16.78
CA THR A 89 49.19 5.00 -17.38
C THR A 89 49.29 6.42 -16.81
N ILE A 90 50.11 6.58 -15.78
CA ILE A 90 50.16 7.79 -14.94
C ILE A 90 51.46 8.56 -15.21
N ILE A 91 51.37 9.86 -15.47
CA ILE A 91 52.50 10.79 -15.48
C ILE A 91 52.40 11.65 -14.21
N SER A 92 53.45 11.61 -13.38
CA SER A 92 53.49 12.24 -12.07
C SER A 92 54.60 13.30 -12.02
N GLY A 93 54.22 14.55 -11.74
CA GLY A 93 55.11 15.71 -11.83
C GLY A 93 55.93 16.03 -10.57
N GLU A 94 55.92 15.16 -9.56
CA GLU A 94 56.71 15.24 -8.30
C GLU A 94 56.68 16.60 -7.56
N ARG A 95 55.60 17.38 -7.70
CA ARG A 95 55.42 18.74 -7.16
C ARG A 95 56.53 19.71 -7.57
N ASN A 96 57.11 19.51 -8.74
CA ASN A 96 58.28 20.26 -9.22
C ASN A 96 57.92 21.39 -10.20
N ALA A 97 57.18 21.07 -11.26
CA ALA A 97 56.71 21.99 -12.29
C ALA A 97 55.34 21.50 -12.84
N SER A 98 54.87 22.03 -13.97
CA SER A 98 53.74 21.43 -14.69
C SER A 98 54.04 19.98 -15.06
N VAL A 99 53.06 19.09 -15.01
CA VAL A 99 53.24 17.69 -15.45
C VAL A 99 53.57 17.65 -16.94
N VAL A 100 52.86 18.44 -17.74
CA VAL A 100 53.11 18.58 -19.19
C VAL A 100 53.16 20.05 -19.57
N ARG A 101 54.14 20.42 -20.39
CA ARG A 101 54.34 21.76 -20.90
C ARG A 101 54.44 21.76 -22.41
N PHE A 102 53.66 22.61 -23.07
CA PHE A 102 53.73 22.90 -24.49
C PHE A 102 54.34 24.30 -24.68
N ASN A 103 55.47 24.40 -25.37
CA ASN A 103 56.27 25.63 -25.47
C ASN A 103 55.99 26.48 -26.73
N PRO A 104 56.33 27.79 -26.69
CA PRO A 104 56.21 28.69 -27.84
C PRO A 104 57.21 28.32 -28.95
N ALA A 105 56.81 27.46 -29.88
CA ALA A 105 57.45 27.15 -31.18
C ALA A 105 56.81 25.90 -31.83
N GLU A 106 55.84 25.24 -31.17
CA GLU A 106 55.09 24.16 -31.80
C GLU A 106 54.36 24.64 -33.05
N LEU A 107 54.75 24.10 -34.21
CA LEU A 107 54.06 24.26 -35.47
C LEU A 107 52.75 23.43 -35.49
N ALA A 108 51.83 23.68 -34.56
CA ALA A 108 50.48 23.11 -34.48
C ALA A 108 50.36 21.56 -34.42
N ASN A 109 49.46 21.06 -33.56
CA ASN A 109 48.91 19.68 -33.56
C ASN A 109 49.68 18.57 -32.82
N SER A 110 50.46 18.84 -31.77
CA SER A 110 50.84 17.76 -30.85
C SER A 110 49.60 17.19 -30.15
N THR A 111 49.57 15.87 -29.95
CA THR A 111 48.44 15.18 -29.29
C THR A 111 48.93 14.51 -28.02
N LEU A 112 48.18 14.69 -26.93
CA LEU A 112 48.35 13.93 -25.69
C LEU A 112 47.07 13.16 -25.39
N THR A 113 47.17 11.83 -25.26
CA THR A 113 45.99 10.98 -25.04
C THR A 113 46.18 9.76 -24.15
N GLY A 114 45.18 9.44 -23.34
CA GLY A 114 45.15 8.17 -22.61
C GLY A 114 45.94 8.16 -21.31
N PHE A 115 46.09 9.29 -20.62
CA PHE A 115 46.93 9.41 -19.42
C PHE A 115 46.20 10.00 -18.24
N SER A 116 46.62 9.56 -17.05
CA SER A 116 46.38 10.26 -15.79
C SER A 116 47.54 11.22 -15.48
N LEU A 117 47.27 12.51 -15.27
CA LEU A 117 48.27 13.55 -14.97
C LEU A 117 48.10 14.07 -13.54
N ARG A 118 49.12 13.93 -12.70
CA ARG A 118 49.03 14.34 -11.28
C ARG A 118 50.28 14.96 -10.68
N GLY A 119 50.08 15.63 -9.55
CA GLY A 119 51.16 16.08 -8.68
C GLY A 119 52.04 17.17 -9.28
N GLY A 120 51.57 17.95 -10.25
CA GLY A 120 52.31 19.12 -10.74
C GLY A 120 52.13 20.36 -9.85
N ARG A 121 53.01 21.35 -10.04
CA ARG A 121 53.07 22.61 -9.25
C ARG A 121 53.00 23.90 -10.08
N GLY A 122 52.78 23.74 -11.39
CA GLY A 122 52.73 24.82 -12.36
C GLY A 122 54.12 25.27 -12.82
N SER A 123 54.15 25.95 -13.96
CA SER A 123 55.34 26.52 -14.59
C SER A 123 55.15 28.02 -14.76
N ALA A 124 56.24 28.78 -14.75
CA ALA A 124 56.17 30.23 -14.90
C ALA A 124 55.53 30.65 -16.25
N ASP A 125 54.55 31.55 -16.18
CA ASP A 125 53.89 32.19 -17.30
C ASP A 125 54.69 33.42 -17.82
N LEU A 126 54.09 34.24 -18.70
CA LEU A 126 54.74 35.44 -19.24
C LEU A 126 54.95 36.57 -18.21
N ASP A 127 54.17 36.61 -17.14
CA ASP A 127 54.27 37.62 -16.07
C ASP A 127 55.17 37.13 -14.92
N GLY A 128 55.52 35.84 -14.92
CA GLY A 128 56.38 35.20 -13.92
C GLY A 128 55.61 34.45 -12.83
N ASP A 129 54.29 34.35 -12.96
CA ASP A 129 53.39 33.64 -12.05
C ASP A 129 53.30 32.16 -12.45
N SER A 130 52.98 31.26 -11.51
CA SER A 130 52.95 29.82 -11.78
C SER A 130 51.60 29.36 -12.37
N GLY A 131 51.60 28.91 -13.62
CA GLY A 131 50.42 28.41 -14.33
C GLY A 131 50.43 26.90 -14.58
N GLY A 132 49.26 26.26 -14.57
CA GLY A 132 49.04 24.96 -15.23
C GLY A 132 49.68 23.81 -14.48
N GLY A 133 49.14 23.46 -13.32
CA GLY A 133 49.70 22.39 -12.49
C GLY A 133 49.79 21.07 -13.24
N GLY A 134 48.71 20.65 -13.89
CA GLY A 134 48.72 19.52 -14.82
C GLY A 134 49.36 19.89 -16.16
N ILE A 135 48.72 20.78 -16.91
CA ILE A 135 49.11 21.14 -18.27
C ILE A 135 49.30 22.65 -18.39
N HIS A 136 50.43 23.06 -19.00
CA HIS A 136 50.72 24.46 -19.29
C HIS A 136 50.91 24.69 -20.79
N CYS A 137 50.02 25.46 -21.40
CA CYS A 137 50.05 25.83 -22.82
C CYS A 137 50.29 27.33 -22.97
N LEU A 138 51.36 27.67 -23.69
CA LEU A 138 51.72 29.05 -23.97
C LEU A 138 52.10 29.20 -25.44
N TRP A 139 51.30 29.96 -26.19
CA TRP A 139 51.40 30.06 -27.66
C TRP A 139 51.39 28.69 -28.36
N SER A 140 50.60 27.75 -27.84
CA SER A 140 50.57 26.35 -28.29
C SER A 140 49.13 25.82 -28.27
N SER A 141 48.70 25.15 -29.33
CA SER A 141 47.32 24.64 -29.47
C SER A 141 47.31 23.13 -29.67
N PRO A 142 47.65 22.32 -28.64
CA PRO A 142 47.63 20.86 -28.74
C PRO A 142 46.21 20.29 -28.79
N THR A 143 46.11 19.02 -29.17
CA THR A 143 44.90 18.21 -28.93
C THR A 143 45.08 17.40 -27.66
N LEU A 144 44.19 17.62 -26.70
CA LEU A 144 44.16 16.97 -25.40
C LEU A 144 42.91 16.09 -25.34
N THR A 145 43.08 14.77 -25.25
CA THR A 145 41.91 13.88 -25.27
C THR A 145 42.07 12.64 -24.41
N HIS A 146 40.99 12.14 -23.80
CA HIS A 146 41.05 10.93 -22.96
C HIS A 146 42.08 11.07 -21.82
N LEU A 147 42.01 12.17 -21.07
CA LEU A 147 42.94 12.48 -19.97
C LEU A 147 42.18 12.61 -18.65
N ASP A 148 42.80 12.13 -17.58
CA ASP A 148 42.36 12.40 -16.20
C ASP A 148 43.40 13.31 -15.53
N ILE A 149 43.07 14.58 -15.28
CA ILE A 149 43.97 15.61 -14.76
C ILE A 149 43.57 15.93 -13.33
N TYR A 150 44.37 15.49 -12.34
CA TYR A 150 43.97 15.60 -10.94
C TYR A 150 45.11 15.77 -9.93
N GLY A 151 44.79 16.31 -8.75
CA GLY A 151 45.75 16.46 -7.66
C GLY A 151 46.92 17.39 -8.01
N ASN A 152 46.68 18.39 -8.86
CA ASN A 152 47.68 19.36 -9.28
C ASN A 152 47.46 20.73 -8.60
N GLU A 153 48.54 21.46 -8.38
CA GLU A 153 48.52 22.77 -7.71
C GLU A 153 49.17 23.83 -8.61
N ALA A 154 48.63 25.04 -8.69
CA ALA A 154 49.26 26.19 -9.33
C ALA A 154 48.82 27.52 -8.71
N GLU A 155 49.39 28.65 -9.14
CA GLU A 155 48.78 29.95 -8.83
C GLU A 155 47.55 30.17 -9.71
N TYR A 156 47.67 29.86 -11.00
CA TYR A 156 46.61 29.94 -11.99
C TYR A 156 46.44 28.61 -12.73
N GLY A 157 45.22 28.10 -12.87
CA GLY A 157 44.99 26.88 -13.65
C GLY A 157 45.56 25.66 -12.95
N GLY A 158 44.97 25.23 -11.83
CA GLY A 158 45.45 24.07 -11.07
C GLY A 158 45.58 22.85 -11.97
N GLY A 159 44.56 22.58 -12.78
CA GLY A 159 44.61 21.58 -13.85
C GLY A 159 45.32 22.06 -15.11
N ILE A 160 44.74 23.03 -15.82
CA ILE A 160 45.20 23.50 -17.13
C ILE A 160 45.35 25.02 -17.16
N PHE A 161 46.46 25.51 -17.70
CA PHE A 161 46.68 26.93 -17.99
C PHE A 161 46.85 27.17 -19.48
N LEU A 162 46.06 28.11 -20.00
CA LEU A 162 46.05 28.51 -21.41
C LEU A 162 46.31 30.01 -21.55
N GLN A 163 47.30 30.34 -22.38
CA GLN A 163 47.62 31.71 -22.72
C GLN A 163 48.03 31.82 -24.18
N HIS A 164 47.36 32.69 -24.93
CA HIS A 164 47.47 32.80 -26.39
C HIS A 164 47.36 31.45 -27.12
N SER A 165 46.43 30.61 -26.67
CA SER A 165 46.36 29.18 -27.03
C SER A 165 44.93 28.75 -27.32
N CYS A 166 44.73 27.89 -28.32
CA CYS A 166 43.40 27.39 -28.74
C CYS A 166 43.40 25.85 -28.85
N PRO A 167 43.69 25.11 -27.77
CA PRO A 167 43.65 23.65 -27.82
C PRO A 167 42.24 23.11 -28.05
N LEU A 168 42.17 21.89 -28.60
CA LEU A 168 40.98 21.04 -28.52
C LEU A 168 41.11 20.18 -27.26
N ILE A 169 40.12 20.25 -26.37
CA ILE A 169 40.03 19.47 -25.13
C ILE A 169 38.77 18.61 -25.21
N GLU A 170 38.93 17.29 -25.37
CA GLU A 170 37.80 16.39 -25.62
C GLU A 170 37.88 15.07 -24.86
N PHE A 171 36.79 14.62 -24.20
CA PHE A 171 36.78 13.40 -23.37
C PHE A 171 37.79 13.46 -22.22
N VAL A 172 37.84 14.59 -21.52
CA VAL A 172 38.80 14.84 -20.43
C VAL A 172 38.06 14.99 -19.11
N LYS A 173 38.66 14.47 -18.02
CA LYS A 173 38.25 14.76 -16.64
C LYS A 173 39.29 15.66 -15.98
N ILE A 174 38.84 16.73 -15.33
CA ILE A 174 39.70 17.68 -14.60
C ILE A 174 39.13 17.80 -13.19
N PHE A 175 39.81 17.23 -12.21
CA PHE A 175 39.25 17.16 -10.86
C PHE A 175 40.27 17.21 -9.74
N ASP A 176 39.85 17.59 -8.53
CA ASP A 176 40.72 17.65 -7.34
C ASP A 176 42.00 18.47 -7.61
N ASN A 177 41.90 19.56 -8.38
CA ASN A 177 42.99 20.48 -8.63
C ASN A 177 42.80 21.79 -7.85
N GLU A 178 43.92 22.40 -7.45
CA GLU A 178 43.95 23.58 -6.59
C GLU A 178 44.67 24.74 -7.28
N ALA A 179 44.01 25.89 -7.39
CA ALA A 179 44.63 27.15 -7.80
C ALA A 179 44.62 28.14 -6.63
N ARG A 180 45.77 28.72 -6.30
CA ARG A 180 45.84 29.74 -5.22
C ARG A 180 45.12 31.04 -5.58
N GLN A 181 45.07 31.37 -6.87
CA GLN A 181 44.42 32.58 -7.37
C GLN A 181 43.18 32.24 -8.18
N SER A 182 43.28 31.64 -9.36
CA SER A 182 42.08 31.45 -10.19
C SER A 182 42.13 30.24 -11.09
N GLY A 183 40.95 29.72 -11.45
CA GLY A 183 40.78 28.55 -12.32
C GLY A 183 41.35 27.29 -11.68
N GLY A 184 40.66 26.75 -10.67
CA GLY A 184 41.08 25.49 -10.03
C GLY A 184 41.25 24.38 -11.08
N GLY A 185 40.27 24.24 -11.98
CA GLY A 185 40.36 23.38 -13.15
C GLY A 185 41.16 24.02 -14.30
N ILE A 186 40.59 25.03 -14.96
CA ILE A 186 41.15 25.64 -16.18
C ILE A 186 41.27 27.16 -16.04
N VAL A 187 42.39 27.74 -16.50
CA VAL A 187 42.53 29.17 -16.77
C VAL A 187 42.68 29.43 -18.27
N CYS A 188 41.89 30.38 -18.78
CA CYS A 188 42.02 30.95 -20.11
C CYS A 188 42.38 32.44 -19.99
N SER A 189 43.53 32.84 -20.54
CA SER A 189 44.03 34.20 -20.38
C SER A 189 44.49 34.84 -21.70
N ARG A 190 44.27 36.16 -21.80
CA ARG A 190 44.74 37.04 -22.89
C ARG A 190 44.04 36.84 -24.24
N GLU A 191 44.16 37.86 -25.07
CA GLU A 191 43.56 37.90 -26.41
C GLU A 191 44.11 36.78 -27.30
N GLY A 192 43.22 36.13 -28.04
CA GLY A 192 43.54 35.01 -28.92
C GLY A 192 43.53 33.64 -28.24
N THR A 193 43.10 33.56 -26.98
CA THR A 193 42.84 32.28 -26.30
C THR A 193 41.39 31.85 -26.49
N SER A 194 41.16 30.81 -27.29
CA SER A 194 39.83 30.29 -27.62
C SER A 194 39.83 28.76 -27.70
N PRO A 195 39.97 28.06 -26.56
CA PRO A 195 39.89 26.60 -26.55
C PRO A 195 38.49 26.12 -26.91
N VAL A 196 38.43 24.95 -27.54
CA VAL A 196 37.19 24.17 -27.73
C VAL A 196 37.20 23.06 -26.69
N ILE A 197 36.22 23.09 -25.78
CA ILE A 197 36.08 22.16 -24.67
C ILE A 197 34.80 21.37 -24.88
N ARG A 198 34.90 20.07 -25.14
CA ARG A 198 33.74 19.24 -25.49
C ARG A 198 33.75 17.88 -24.81
N ASN A 199 32.62 17.39 -24.32
CA ASN A 199 32.58 16.10 -23.61
C ASN A 199 33.57 16.06 -22.42
N VAL A 200 33.69 17.17 -21.68
CA VAL A 200 34.63 17.32 -20.57
C VAL A 200 33.88 17.36 -19.24
N LYS A 201 34.46 16.74 -18.21
CA LYS A 201 33.98 16.85 -16.82
C LYS A 201 34.97 17.65 -16.00
N ILE A 202 34.53 18.76 -15.40
CA ILE A 202 35.35 19.64 -14.54
C ILE A 202 34.71 19.67 -13.17
N PHE A 203 35.32 18.99 -12.19
CA PHE A 203 34.66 18.80 -10.90
C PHE A 203 35.57 18.74 -9.70
N ASP A 204 35.04 19.03 -8.51
CA ASP A 204 35.81 19.01 -7.25
C ASP A 204 37.12 19.84 -7.30
N ASN A 205 37.18 20.87 -8.14
CA ASN A 205 38.34 21.77 -8.18
C ASN A 205 38.13 22.96 -7.25
N HIS A 206 39.24 23.53 -6.77
CA HIS A 206 39.24 24.64 -5.82
C HIS A 206 40.08 25.82 -6.30
N ALA A 207 39.55 27.04 -6.14
CA ALA A 207 40.29 28.28 -6.34
C ALA A 207 40.21 29.19 -5.11
N GLY A 208 41.36 29.64 -4.61
CA GLY A 208 41.46 30.63 -3.53
C GLY A 208 41.04 32.06 -3.95
N GLY A 209 40.82 32.27 -5.25
CA GLY A 209 40.30 33.52 -5.81
C GLY A 209 39.05 33.25 -6.67
N PHE A 210 39.16 33.26 -8.00
CA PHE A 210 37.99 33.23 -8.90
C PHE A 210 37.93 31.97 -9.78
N GLY A 211 36.74 31.49 -10.12
CA GLY A 211 36.56 30.39 -11.07
C GLY A 211 37.07 29.06 -10.50
N GLY A 212 36.29 28.40 -9.63
CA GLY A 212 36.69 27.10 -9.09
C GLY A 212 36.91 26.06 -10.19
N GLY A 213 35.99 25.98 -11.15
CA GLY A 213 36.13 25.16 -12.35
C GLY A 213 36.95 25.86 -13.44
N ILE A 214 36.42 26.93 -14.03
CA ILE A 214 37.04 27.68 -15.13
C ILE A 214 37.15 29.16 -14.77
N ALA A 215 38.29 29.78 -15.05
CA ALA A 215 38.43 31.23 -15.08
C ALA A 215 38.88 31.72 -16.47
N SER A 216 38.18 32.70 -17.03
CA SER A 216 38.48 33.33 -18.32
C SER A 216 38.68 34.83 -18.15
N TRP A 217 39.75 35.40 -18.70
CA TRP A 217 39.97 36.86 -18.67
C TRP A 217 40.74 37.43 -19.86
N ALA A 218 40.67 38.76 -19.99
CA ALA A 218 41.46 39.58 -20.91
C ALA A 218 41.29 39.21 -22.40
N GLY A 219 40.04 39.05 -22.83
CA GLY A 219 39.69 38.77 -24.23
C GLY A 219 39.74 37.29 -24.63
N ALA A 220 39.84 36.36 -23.67
CA ALA A 220 39.69 34.93 -23.92
C ALA A 220 38.21 34.54 -24.12
N ILE A 221 37.95 33.65 -25.08
CA ILE A 221 36.60 33.24 -25.50
C ILE A 221 36.57 31.70 -25.64
N PRO A 222 36.46 30.96 -24.53
CA PRO A 222 36.28 29.50 -24.58
C PRO A 222 34.89 29.12 -25.10
N LEU A 223 34.83 28.04 -25.89
CA LEU A 223 33.59 27.38 -26.31
C LEU A 223 33.46 26.07 -25.53
N LEU A 224 32.34 25.89 -24.82
CA LEU A 224 32.06 24.70 -24.03
C LEU A 224 30.80 23.98 -24.52
N GLU A 225 30.90 22.69 -24.85
CA GLU A 225 29.78 21.91 -25.38
C GLU A 225 29.69 20.51 -24.76
N PHE A 226 28.49 19.97 -24.57
CA PHE A 226 28.27 18.57 -24.15
C PHE A 226 29.05 18.18 -22.87
N SER A 227 29.21 19.11 -21.94
CA SER A 227 30.14 18.97 -20.81
C SER A 227 29.43 19.02 -19.46
N GLU A 228 30.18 18.81 -18.38
CA GLU A 228 29.69 18.92 -17.00
C GLU A 228 30.67 19.73 -16.14
N ILE A 229 30.18 20.74 -15.42
CA ILE A 229 30.95 21.51 -14.42
C ILE A 229 30.25 21.39 -13.07
N TYR A 230 30.84 20.68 -12.11
CA TYR A 230 30.15 20.45 -10.84
C TYR A 230 31.03 20.36 -9.60
N ASN A 231 30.45 20.64 -8.43
CA ASN A 231 31.14 20.60 -7.13
C ASN A 231 32.45 21.42 -7.06
N ASN A 232 32.64 22.39 -7.95
CA ASN A 232 33.82 23.25 -7.88
C ASN A 232 33.59 24.38 -6.88
N THR A 233 34.67 24.83 -6.24
CA THR A 233 34.60 25.80 -5.15
C THR A 233 35.52 27.00 -5.39
N SER A 234 35.04 28.19 -5.02
CA SER A 234 35.76 29.46 -5.15
C SER A 234 35.61 30.28 -3.86
N GLU A 235 36.74 30.71 -3.26
CA GLU A 235 36.71 31.60 -2.07
C GLU A 235 36.27 33.04 -2.41
N LEU A 236 36.17 33.40 -3.71
CA LEU A 236 35.56 34.64 -4.17
C LEU A 236 34.31 34.36 -5.00
N SER A 237 34.37 34.57 -6.31
CA SER A 237 33.21 34.51 -7.21
C SER A 237 33.42 33.51 -8.33
N GLY A 238 32.33 33.00 -8.92
CA GLY A 238 32.38 32.00 -9.98
C GLY A 238 32.82 30.64 -9.44
N GLY A 239 31.94 29.94 -8.72
CA GLY A 239 32.25 28.59 -8.22
C GLY A 239 32.55 27.65 -9.37
N GLY A 240 31.66 27.62 -10.36
CA GLY A 240 31.85 26.89 -11.61
C GLY A 240 32.74 27.68 -12.58
N VAL A 241 32.23 28.82 -13.06
CA VAL A 241 32.86 29.62 -14.10
C VAL A 241 32.96 31.08 -13.68
N PHE A 242 34.13 31.67 -13.89
CA PHE A 242 34.39 33.10 -13.81
C PHE A 242 34.80 33.62 -15.19
N CYS A 243 34.22 34.72 -15.65
CA CYS A 243 34.59 35.37 -16.91
C CYS A 243 34.72 36.88 -16.71
N SER A 244 35.82 37.49 -17.18
CA SER A 244 36.02 38.93 -16.98
C SER A 244 36.81 39.72 -18.02
N GLN A 245 36.55 41.05 -18.06
CA GLN A 245 37.22 42.11 -18.84
C GLN A 245 36.77 42.27 -20.30
N GLN A 246 36.95 43.48 -20.86
CA GLN A 246 36.46 43.90 -22.18
C GLN A 246 36.78 42.92 -23.32
N ASN A 247 35.78 42.68 -24.19
CA ASN A 247 35.80 41.74 -25.32
C ASN A 247 35.87 40.25 -24.94
N THR A 248 35.59 39.87 -23.70
CA THR A 248 35.35 38.45 -23.36
C THR A 248 33.88 38.09 -23.56
N GLY A 249 33.66 36.90 -24.09
CA GLY A 249 32.38 36.22 -23.99
C GLY A 249 32.55 34.75 -23.64
N PHE A 250 31.48 34.14 -23.15
CA PHE A 250 31.43 32.71 -22.83
C PHE A 250 30.25 32.11 -23.59
N ILE A 251 30.54 31.12 -24.43
CA ILE A 251 29.51 30.39 -25.18
C ILE A 251 29.48 28.97 -24.62
N ILE A 252 28.31 28.57 -24.14
CA ILE A 252 28.09 27.26 -23.55
C ILE A 252 26.81 26.65 -24.09
N ASN A 253 26.94 25.45 -24.63
CA ASN A 253 25.83 24.70 -25.21
C ASN A 253 25.74 23.30 -24.62
N ASN A 254 24.53 22.78 -24.44
CA ASN A 254 24.28 21.37 -24.09
C ASN A 254 25.09 20.90 -22.86
N THR A 255 25.20 21.75 -21.84
CA THR A 255 26.15 21.54 -20.72
C THR A 255 25.45 21.67 -19.38
N MET A 256 25.80 20.77 -18.46
CA MET A 256 25.29 20.80 -17.08
C MET A 256 26.27 21.52 -16.17
N VAL A 257 25.75 22.44 -15.34
CA VAL A 257 26.52 23.18 -14.34
C VAL A 257 25.82 23.08 -13.00
N TYR A 258 26.34 22.29 -12.07
CA TYR A 258 25.60 22.00 -10.84
C TYR A 258 26.44 21.93 -9.58
N ARG A 259 25.84 22.27 -8.43
CA ARG A 259 26.48 22.17 -7.10
C ARG A 259 27.81 22.91 -6.95
N ASN A 260 28.10 23.88 -7.79
CA ASN A 260 29.29 24.69 -7.63
C ASN A 260 29.04 25.75 -6.54
N ILE A 261 30.08 26.09 -5.79
CA ILE A 261 29.99 26.95 -4.60
C ILE A 261 30.94 28.15 -4.73
N ALA A 262 30.42 29.34 -4.49
CA ALA A 262 31.19 30.58 -4.37
C ALA A 262 30.92 31.28 -3.04
N ASP A 263 31.97 31.70 -2.34
CA ASP A 263 31.86 32.44 -1.08
C ASP A 263 31.40 33.89 -1.25
N ARG A 264 31.26 34.38 -2.49
CA ARG A 264 30.70 35.68 -2.83
C ARG A 264 29.54 35.59 -3.81
N ASP A 265 29.82 35.63 -5.12
CA ASP A 265 28.80 35.84 -6.15
C ASP A 265 28.97 34.81 -7.27
N GLY A 266 27.87 34.34 -7.88
CA GLY A 266 27.94 33.45 -9.04
C GLY A 266 28.39 32.04 -8.67
N GLY A 267 27.49 31.24 -8.07
CA GLY A 267 27.81 29.84 -7.73
C GLY A 267 28.15 29.04 -8.99
N GLY A 268 27.26 29.08 -9.98
CA GLY A 268 27.50 28.52 -11.32
C GLY A 268 28.41 29.43 -12.14
N PHE A 269 27.93 30.63 -12.50
CA PHE A 269 28.63 31.59 -13.34
C PHE A 269 28.76 32.96 -12.68
N TYR A 270 29.92 33.58 -12.81
CA TYR A 270 30.12 35.00 -12.54
C TYR A 270 30.72 35.72 -13.75
N PHE A 271 29.97 36.67 -14.29
CA PHE A 271 30.40 37.55 -15.37
C PHE A 271 30.78 38.91 -14.80
N TRP A 272 32.04 39.33 -14.96
CA TRP A 272 32.53 40.62 -14.50
C TRP A 272 33.14 41.45 -15.64
N ASP A 273 32.45 42.50 -16.08
CA ASP A 273 32.88 43.30 -17.26
C ASP A 273 32.96 42.45 -18.54
N ALA A 274 32.14 41.41 -18.65
CA ALA A 274 31.94 40.67 -19.90
C ALA A 274 31.09 41.51 -20.87
N THR A 275 31.24 41.29 -22.18
CA THR A 275 30.51 42.07 -23.20
C THR A 275 29.32 41.31 -23.79
N TRP A 276 29.42 39.99 -23.88
CA TRP A 276 28.42 39.12 -24.51
C TRP A 276 28.55 37.71 -23.94
N SER A 277 27.47 37.04 -23.59
CA SER A 277 27.51 35.62 -23.19
C SER A 277 26.22 34.90 -23.58
N VAL A 278 26.35 33.65 -24.01
CA VAL A 278 25.22 32.82 -24.47
C VAL A 278 25.25 31.52 -23.72
N LEU A 279 24.14 31.23 -23.05
CA LEU A 279 23.86 29.94 -22.45
C LEU A 279 22.66 29.34 -23.19
N ASP A 280 22.90 28.33 -24.04
CA ASP A 280 21.86 27.68 -24.84
C ASP A 280 21.80 26.19 -24.51
N HIS A 281 20.61 25.62 -24.28
CA HIS A 281 20.48 24.23 -23.84
C HIS A 281 21.40 23.92 -22.65
N VAL A 282 21.33 24.69 -21.57
CA VAL A 282 22.11 24.41 -20.35
C VAL A 282 21.19 24.06 -19.19
N THR A 283 21.67 23.17 -18.31
CA THR A 283 21.01 22.89 -17.02
C THR A 283 21.91 23.40 -15.91
N ILE A 284 21.53 24.51 -15.29
CA ILE A 284 22.26 25.13 -14.18
C ILE A 284 21.49 24.85 -12.89
N ALA A 285 21.96 23.91 -12.07
CA ALA A 285 21.18 23.38 -10.97
C ALA A 285 21.90 23.36 -9.62
N TYR A 286 21.21 23.74 -8.55
CA TYR A 286 21.73 23.59 -7.17
C TYR A 286 23.10 24.22 -6.89
N ASN A 287 23.49 25.26 -7.65
CA ASN A 287 24.70 26.03 -7.37
C ASN A 287 24.44 27.04 -6.24
N GLN A 288 25.49 27.35 -5.49
CA GLN A 288 25.41 28.18 -4.29
C GLN A 288 26.38 29.35 -4.35
N ALA A 289 25.87 30.55 -4.06
CA ALA A 289 26.66 31.72 -3.75
C ALA A 289 26.29 32.24 -2.36
N LEU A 290 27.19 32.97 -1.69
CA LEU A 290 26.87 33.59 -0.40
C LEU A 290 26.02 34.86 -0.55
N ARG A 291 26.25 35.65 -1.60
CA ARG A 291 25.70 37.01 -1.76
C ARG A 291 24.62 37.08 -2.83
N ARG A 292 24.95 36.75 -4.08
CA ARG A 292 24.07 36.96 -5.24
C ARG A 292 24.31 35.92 -6.35
N GLY A 293 23.24 35.64 -7.10
CA GLY A 293 23.27 34.79 -8.29
C GLY A 293 23.84 33.40 -8.05
N GLY A 294 23.03 32.49 -7.51
CA GLY A 294 23.43 31.09 -7.34
C GLY A 294 23.75 30.45 -8.68
N ALA A 295 22.87 30.60 -9.68
CA ALA A 295 23.12 30.09 -11.03
C ALA A 295 24.04 31.05 -11.80
N VAL A 296 23.64 32.32 -11.93
CA VAL A 296 24.39 33.34 -12.66
C VAL A 296 24.40 34.65 -11.89
N ALA A 297 25.57 35.29 -11.76
CA ALA A 297 25.69 36.69 -11.37
C ALA A 297 26.47 37.48 -12.43
N SER A 298 25.97 38.67 -12.78
CA SER A 298 26.65 39.64 -13.65
C SER A 298 26.95 40.91 -12.88
N ASN A 299 28.17 41.42 -12.99
CA ASN A 299 28.56 42.73 -12.49
C ASN A 299 29.44 43.47 -13.49
N SER A 300 28.95 44.54 -14.10
CA SER A 300 29.69 45.20 -15.19
C SER A 300 29.73 46.72 -15.06
N ASN A 301 30.88 47.28 -15.46
CA ASN A 301 31.14 48.68 -15.76
C ASN A 301 30.95 48.99 -17.26
N THR A 302 30.75 47.96 -18.07
CA THR A 302 30.45 48.03 -19.50
C THR A 302 29.21 47.18 -19.80
N PRO A 303 28.37 47.55 -20.79
CA PRO A 303 27.19 46.77 -21.14
C PRO A 303 27.54 45.29 -21.42
N ASN A 304 26.99 44.37 -20.65
CA ASN A 304 26.97 42.94 -20.94
C ASN A 304 25.63 42.53 -21.54
N GLU A 305 25.64 41.84 -22.67
CA GLU A 305 24.45 41.22 -23.26
C GLU A 305 24.47 39.71 -23.00
N LEU A 306 23.66 39.26 -22.04
CA LEU A 306 23.55 37.85 -21.63
C LEU A 306 22.26 37.24 -22.18
N HIS A 307 22.40 36.17 -22.96
CA HIS A 307 21.28 35.42 -23.53
C HIS A 307 21.21 34.04 -22.87
N ILE A 308 20.01 33.69 -22.40
CA ILE A 308 19.68 32.38 -21.84
C ILE A 308 18.53 31.80 -22.65
N ASP A 309 18.81 30.76 -23.42
CA ASP A 309 17.89 30.15 -24.36
C ASP A 309 17.78 28.64 -24.11
N ASN A 310 16.58 28.06 -24.26
CA ASN A 310 16.35 26.61 -24.15
C ASN A 310 16.91 25.96 -22.88
N SER A 311 16.97 26.68 -21.78
CA SER A 311 17.78 26.30 -20.61
C SER A 311 16.95 26.07 -19.36
N ILE A 312 17.52 25.37 -18.38
CA ILE A 312 16.90 25.13 -17.07
C ILE A 312 17.79 25.73 -15.97
N LEU A 313 17.22 26.62 -15.16
CA LEU A 313 17.84 27.21 -13.99
C LEU A 313 17.01 26.86 -12.75
N TYR A 314 17.47 25.88 -11.96
CA TYR A 314 16.66 25.33 -10.87
C TYR A 314 17.42 25.08 -9.57
N GLY A 315 16.80 25.36 -8.43
CA GLY A 315 17.36 25.04 -7.10
C GLY A 315 18.63 25.83 -6.71
N ASN A 316 19.06 26.81 -7.51
CA ASN A 316 20.21 27.64 -7.19
C ASN A 316 19.92 28.67 -6.09
N VAL A 317 20.91 28.95 -5.24
CA VAL A 317 20.77 29.87 -4.10
C VAL A 317 21.88 30.94 -4.09
N PRO A 318 21.59 32.21 -3.75
CA PRO A 318 20.31 32.70 -3.22
C PRO A 318 19.27 33.10 -4.29
N HIS A 319 19.67 33.23 -5.55
CA HIS A 319 18.79 33.58 -6.67
C HIS A 319 19.17 32.74 -7.90
N GLN A 320 18.26 32.58 -8.88
CA GLN A 320 18.63 31.95 -10.14
C GLN A 320 19.62 32.85 -10.88
N VAL A 321 19.24 34.10 -11.13
CA VAL A 321 20.10 35.08 -11.78
C VAL A 321 20.15 36.36 -10.95
N SER A 322 21.30 37.03 -10.93
CA SER A 322 21.43 38.38 -10.38
C SER A 322 22.23 39.29 -11.31
N LEU A 323 21.64 40.39 -11.74
CA LEU A 323 22.28 41.43 -12.51
C LEU A 323 22.54 42.63 -11.61
N CYS A 324 23.80 42.99 -11.44
CA CYS A 324 24.23 44.16 -10.71
C CYS A 324 24.95 45.07 -11.70
N ASN A 325 24.50 46.29 -11.88
CA ASN A 325 25.12 47.16 -12.88
C ASN A 325 25.53 48.48 -12.27
N MET A 326 26.76 48.90 -12.56
CA MET A 326 27.27 50.22 -12.20
C MET A 326 27.32 51.16 -13.41
N SER A 327 26.88 50.70 -14.59
CA SER A 327 27.00 51.38 -15.89
C SER A 327 25.68 51.69 -16.62
N GLY A 328 24.53 51.17 -16.18
CA GLY A 328 23.21 51.47 -16.76
C GLY A 328 22.82 50.72 -18.06
N ALA A 329 23.54 49.66 -18.47
CA ALA A 329 23.38 49.00 -19.77
C ALA A 329 23.50 47.44 -19.84
N ASP A 330 23.52 46.71 -18.73
CA ASP A 330 23.53 45.23 -18.75
C ASP A 330 22.14 44.75 -19.15
N THR A 331 22.06 43.85 -20.12
CA THR A 331 20.80 43.27 -20.62
C THR A 331 20.84 41.76 -20.46
N LEU A 332 19.82 41.21 -19.81
CA LEU A 332 19.54 39.78 -19.79
C LEU A 332 18.33 39.50 -20.67
N GLN A 333 18.49 38.66 -21.66
CA GLN A 333 17.40 38.10 -22.43
C GLN A 333 17.21 36.63 -22.08
N VAL A 334 15.98 36.25 -21.76
CA VAL A 334 15.62 34.86 -21.47
C VAL A 334 14.50 34.43 -22.42
N ASN A 335 14.69 33.34 -23.17
CA ASN A 335 13.65 32.77 -24.03
C ASN A 335 13.59 31.25 -23.87
N HIS A 336 12.40 30.66 -24.04
CA HIS A 336 12.19 29.21 -24.06
C HIS A 336 12.92 28.45 -22.93
N SER A 337 12.97 29.03 -21.73
CA SER A 337 13.74 28.49 -20.61
C SER A 337 12.88 28.31 -19.37
N ASP A 338 13.21 27.31 -18.55
CA ASP A 338 12.63 27.13 -17.22
C ASP A 338 13.51 27.80 -16.18
N VAL A 339 12.99 28.85 -15.54
CA VAL A 339 13.67 29.56 -14.46
C VAL A 339 12.84 29.37 -13.21
N SER A 340 13.38 28.70 -12.19
CA SER A 340 12.65 28.44 -10.95
C SER A 340 12.11 29.74 -10.33
N SER A 341 10.80 29.74 -10.01
CA SER A 341 10.01 30.93 -9.62
C SER A 341 9.73 31.94 -10.74
N GLY A 342 9.93 31.56 -12.00
CA GLY A 342 9.75 32.39 -13.17
C GLY A 342 10.60 33.65 -13.13
N GLN A 343 10.04 34.77 -13.60
CA GLN A 343 10.71 36.06 -13.62
C GLN A 343 11.13 36.55 -12.22
N GLU A 344 10.41 36.17 -11.16
CA GLU A 344 10.73 36.53 -9.77
C GLU A 344 12.02 35.86 -9.25
N GLY A 345 12.49 34.79 -9.92
CA GLY A 345 13.77 34.15 -9.63
C GLY A 345 14.99 34.97 -10.07
N ILE A 346 14.77 36.08 -10.79
CA ILE A 346 15.80 36.98 -11.33
C ILE A 346 15.83 38.28 -10.53
N LEU A 347 16.99 38.58 -9.95
CA LEU A 347 17.24 39.84 -9.27
C LEU A 347 17.93 40.83 -10.22
N VAL A 348 17.27 41.95 -10.52
CA VAL A 348 17.79 42.99 -11.42
C VAL A 348 17.94 44.31 -10.65
N ASP A 349 19.13 44.91 -10.70
CA ASP A 349 19.37 46.26 -10.16
C ASP A 349 18.69 47.35 -11.02
N GLU A 350 18.42 48.54 -10.47
CA GLU A 350 17.67 49.62 -11.17
C GLU A 350 18.32 50.08 -12.50
N GLU A 351 19.59 49.74 -12.70
CA GLU A 351 20.44 50.10 -13.85
C GLU A 351 20.65 48.95 -14.86
N ALA A 352 19.95 47.82 -14.71
CA ALA A 352 20.01 46.70 -15.65
C ALA A 352 18.63 46.42 -16.28
N ASP A 353 18.64 45.89 -17.49
CA ASP A 353 17.45 45.57 -18.27
C ASP A 353 17.22 44.05 -18.32
N LEU A 354 15.99 43.61 -18.01
CA LEU A 354 15.54 42.24 -18.21
C LEU A 354 14.53 42.20 -19.35
N VAL A 355 14.86 41.44 -20.39
CA VAL A 355 13.98 41.09 -21.50
C VAL A 355 13.46 39.68 -21.25
N TRP A 356 12.28 39.59 -20.63
CA TRP A 356 11.56 38.32 -20.48
C TRP A 356 10.82 37.98 -21.78
N GLY A 357 11.42 37.09 -22.57
CA GLY A 357 10.92 36.67 -23.88
C GLY A 357 9.78 35.65 -23.83
N GLU A 358 9.50 35.05 -24.98
CA GLU A 358 8.44 34.05 -25.14
C GLU A 358 8.89 32.65 -24.68
N GLY A 359 7.92 31.79 -24.38
CA GLY A 359 8.16 30.37 -24.11
C GLY A 359 8.80 30.04 -22.76
N ASN A 360 9.07 31.02 -21.91
CA ASN A 360 9.63 30.77 -20.58
C ASN A 360 8.61 30.20 -19.60
N ILE A 361 9.06 29.28 -18.75
CA ILE A 361 8.28 28.68 -17.66
C ILE A 361 9.02 28.86 -16.32
N GLY A 362 8.34 28.51 -15.22
CA GLY A 362 8.91 28.59 -13.88
C GLY A 362 8.37 27.47 -12.99
N GLU A 363 8.41 26.26 -13.52
CA GLU A 363 7.82 25.06 -12.93
C GLU A 363 8.90 24.20 -12.26
N ASP A 364 8.52 23.03 -11.74
CA ASP A 364 9.49 22.00 -11.37
C ASP A 364 9.92 21.24 -12.65
N PRO A 365 11.21 21.19 -13.01
CA PRO A 365 11.70 20.44 -14.16
C PRO A 365 11.45 18.93 -14.05
N VAL A 366 11.15 18.40 -12.86
CA VAL A 366 10.97 16.96 -12.61
C VAL A 366 12.18 16.16 -13.10
N PHE A 367 13.32 16.35 -12.43
CA PHE A 367 14.54 15.59 -12.72
C PHE A 367 14.41 14.12 -12.29
N ALA A 368 15.08 13.23 -13.02
CA ALA A 368 15.06 11.78 -12.80
C ALA A 368 15.47 11.37 -11.38
N ASN A 369 16.59 11.88 -10.87
CA ASN A 369 17.00 11.62 -9.49
C ASN A 369 18.00 12.67 -8.97
N VAL A 370 17.47 13.75 -8.38
CA VAL A 370 18.27 14.84 -7.79
C VAL A 370 19.25 14.35 -6.71
N SER A 371 18.87 13.34 -5.93
CA SER A 371 19.72 12.83 -4.84
C SER A 371 20.94 12.05 -5.32
N ALA A 372 20.87 11.53 -6.55
CA ALA A 372 21.95 10.82 -7.23
C ALA A 372 22.65 11.69 -8.29
N ASP A 373 22.41 13.01 -8.28
CA ASP A 373 22.93 13.98 -9.26
C ASP A 373 22.53 13.70 -10.72
N ASP A 374 21.39 13.04 -10.89
CA ASP A 374 20.80 12.78 -12.20
C ASP A 374 19.78 13.87 -12.56
N PHE A 375 20.27 14.91 -13.22
CA PHE A 375 19.49 16.07 -13.67
C PHE A 375 18.92 15.92 -15.09
N ARG A 376 18.82 14.68 -15.60
CA ARG A 376 18.06 14.40 -16.82
C ARG A 376 16.56 14.54 -16.53
N LEU A 377 15.79 14.93 -17.53
CA LEU A 377 14.33 15.05 -17.40
C LEU A 377 13.69 13.67 -17.15
N ALA A 378 12.68 13.62 -16.29
CA ALA A 378 11.85 12.44 -16.09
C ALA A 378 10.54 12.55 -16.89
N VAL A 379 9.85 11.42 -17.06
CA VAL A 379 8.51 11.38 -17.67
C VAL A 379 7.56 12.35 -16.95
N GLY A 380 6.86 13.18 -17.70
CA GLY A 380 5.92 14.17 -17.18
C GLY A 380 6.55 15.52 -16.83
N SER A 381 7.86 15.69 -17.08
CA SER A 381 8.51 17.00 -16.97
C SER A 381 7.85 18.04 -17.88
N PRO A 382 7.62 19.27 -17.40
CA PRO A 382 7.12 20.37 -18.22
C PRO A 382 8.17 20.94 -19.20
N CYS A 383 9.43 20.51 -19.06
CA CYS A 383 10.54 20.92 -19.95
C CYS A 383 10.63 20.09 -21.23
N ILE A 384 9.93 18.94 -21.28
CA ILE A 384 9.85 18.09 -22.46
C ILE A 384 8.98 18.77 -23.54
N ASP A 385 9.44 18.78 -24.78
CA ASP A 385 8.82 19.39 -25.96
C ASP A 385 8.54 20.90 -25.84
N ALA A 386 9.24 21.57 -24.92
CA ALA A 386 8.90 22.92 -24.50
C ALA A 386 9.87 24.01 -25.03
N GLY A 387 11.06 23.61 -25.52
CA GLY A 387 12.10 24.50 -26.04
C GLY A 387 11.74 25.17 -27.38
N ASN A 388 12.61 25.99 -27.93
CA ASN A 388 12.30 26.84 -29.08
C ASN A 388 11.96 26.01 -30.34
N PRO A 389 10.76 26.16 -30.95
CA PRO A 389 10.36 25.36 -32.11
C PRO A 389 11.15 25.65 -33.40
N ASP A 390 11.94 26.72 -33.44
CA ASP A 390 12.81 27.05 -34.57
C ASP A 390 14.16 26.29 -34.52
N PHE A 391 14.46 25.59 -33.42
CA PHE A 391 15.63 24.72 -33.30
C PHE A 391 15.37 23.32 -33.89
N PRO A 392 16.44 22.55 -34.19
CA PRO A 392 16.29 21.16 -34.61
C PRO A 392 15.46 20.35 -33.60
N ALA A 393 14.64 19.44 -34.12
CA ALA A 393 13.92 18.45 -33.30
C ALA A 393 14.89 17.55 -32.54
N ASP A 394 14.43 17.02 -31.40
CA ASP A 394 15.16 16.02 -30.64
C ASP A 394 15.27 14.69 -31.42
N LEU A 395 16.07 13.76 -30.92
CA LEU A 395 16.39 12.51 -31.63
C LEU A 395 15.16 11.62 -31.90
N ASP A 396 14.12 11.74 -31.08
CA ASP A 396 12.82 11.08 -31.27
C ASP A 396 11.91 11.79 -32.30
N GLY A 397 12.36 12.94 -32.82
CA GLY A 397 11.64 13.77 -33.78
C GLY A 397 10.65 14.74 -33.14
N SER A 398 10.60 14.81 -31.82
CA SER A 398 9.76 15.72 -31.06
C SER A 398 10.34 17.14 -31.05
N ARG A 399 9.63 18.09 -30.44
CA ARG A 399 10.12 19.47 -30.35
C ARG A 399 11.29 19.50 -29.37
N THR A 400 12.30 20.32 -29.63
CA THR A 400 13.47 20.41 -28.73
C THR A 400 13.04 20.64 -27.27
N ASP A 401 13.66 19.90 -26.36
CA ASP A 401 13.49 20.05 -24.92
C ASP A 401 14.25 21.26 -24.38
N MET A 402 13.84 21.73 -23.19
CA MET A 402 14.65 22.66 -22.41
C MET A 402 15.72 21.89 -21.62
N GLY A 403 16.90 22.49 -21.47
CA GLY A 403 18.00 21.98 -20.67
C GLY A 403 19.13 21.33 -21.48
N ALA A 404 20.12 20.80 -20.77
CA ALA A 404 21.35 20.27 -21.35
C ALA A 404 21.22 18.92 -22.04
N VAL A 405 20.24 18.11 -21.61
CA VAL A 405 20.05 16.74 -22.08
C VAL A 405 18.58 16.56 -22.40
N ALA A 406 18.29 16.32 -23.67
CA ALA A 406 16.95 15.99 -24.12
C ALA A 406 16.46 14.66 -23.51
N PHE A 407 15.15 14.55 -23.34
CA PHE A 407 14.47 13.37 -22.86
C PHE A 407 14.39 12.31 -23.96
N GLU A 408 15.20 11.27 -23.83
CA GLU A 408 15.14 10.11 -24.73
C GLU A 408 14.21 9.02 -24.15
N GLY A 409 12.90 9.27 -24.22
CA GLY A 409 11.89 8.30 -23.80
C GLY A 409 11.84 7.05 -24.67
N ALA A 410 11.39 5.94 -24.09
CA ALA A 410 10.99 4.73 -24.80
C ALA A 410 9.46 4.59 -24.77
N THR A 411 8.88 3.76 -25.64
CA THR A 411 7.43 3.51 -25.65
C THR A 411 7.15 2.04 -25.39
N LEU A 412 6.35 1.77 -24.35
CA LEU A 412 5.71 0.48 -24.15
C LEU A 412 4.32 0.53 -24.73
N ARG A 413 3.91 -0.46 -25.51
CA ARG A 413 2.55 -0.54 -26.02
C ARG A 413 2.12 -1.98 -26.25
N GLY A 414 0.85 -2.19 -26.54
CA GLY A 414 0.38 -3.45 -27.08
C GLY A 414 -1.09 -3.67 -26.80
N PHE A 415 -1.48 -4.93 -26.59
CA PHE A 415 -2.88 -5.33 -26.51
C PHE A 415 -3.14 -6.27 -25.34
N VAL A 416 -4.38 -6.28 -24.85
CA VAL A 416 -4.88 -7.28 -23.90
C VAL A 416 -6.08 -8.00 -24.50
N PHE A 417 -6.02 -9.32 -24.52
CA PHE A 417 -7.04 -10.21 -25.06
C PHE A 417 -7.51 -11.23 -24.01
N ASP A 418 -8.73 -11.70 -24.19
CA ASP A 418 -9.21 -12.91 -23.54
C ASP A 418 -8.52 -14.14 -24.18
N ALA A 419 -7.96 -15.02 -23.35
CA ALA A 419 -7.30 -16.22 -23.82
C ALA A 419 -8.26 -17.25 -24.46
N GLU A 420 -9.56 -17.22 -24.14
CA GLU A 420 -10.55 -18.17 -24.67
C GLU A 420 -10.87 -17.90 -26.15
N ASP A 421 -11.25 -16.66 -26.47
CA ASP A 421 -11.81 -16.30 -27.78
C ASP A 421 -11.03 -15.20 -28.51
N SER A 422 -9.94 -14.71 -27.92
CA SER A 422 -9.10 -13.62 -28.44
C SER A 422 -9.87 -12.29 -28.63
N THR A 423 -10.98 -12.10 -27.93
CA THR A 423 -11.65 -10.79 -27.90
C THR A 423 -10.86 -9.79 -27.07
N ALA A 424 -10.99 -8.51 -27.41
CA ALA A 424 -10.28 -7.44 -26.74
C ALA A 424 -10.83 -7.19 -25.33
N VAL A 425 -9.95 -7.14 -24.32
CA VAL A 425 -10.34 -6.80 -22.95
C VAL A 425 -10.27 -5.28 -22.77
N HIS A 426 -11.43 -4.66 -22.61
CA HIS A 426 -11.56 -3.23 -22.32
C HIS A 426 -11.29 -2.94 -20.84
N ASP A 427 -10.70 -1.77 -20.54
CA ASP A 427 -10.49 -1.23 -19.19
C ASP A 427 -9.50 -2.02 -18.35
N ALA A 428 -8.75 -2.94 -18.95
CA ALA A 428 -7.69 -3.66 -18.27
C ALA A 428 -6.63 -2.66 -17.81
N LEU A 429 -6.30 -2.69 -16.52
CA LEU A 429 -5.27 -1.87 -15.92
C LEU A 429 -3.91 -2.48 -16.21
N ILE A 430 -3.07 -1.72 -16.91
CA ILE A 430 -1.66 -2.03 -17.09
C ILE A 430 -0.85 -1.25 -16.07
N THR A 431 0.04 -1.92 -15.35
CA THR A 431 0.96 -1.30 -14.39
C THR A 431 2.38 -1.77 -14.63
N THR A 432 3.35 -0.94 -14.28
CA THR A 432 4.78 -1.30 -14.29
C THR A 432 5.35 -1.24 -12.88
N SER A 433 6.42 -2.01 -12.59
CA SER A 433 7.11 -1.96 -11.29
C SER A 433 7.68 -0.57 -10.96
N ASN A 434 7.97 0.25 -11.98
CA ASN A 434 8.45 1.62 -11.85
C ASN A 434 7.32 2.65 -11.67
N GLY A 435 6.07 2.20 -11.47
CA GLY A 435 4.94 3.05 -11.08
C GLY A 435 4.14 3.66 -12.23
N TYR A 436 4.49 3.40 -13.49
CA TYR A 436 3.66 3.80 -14.63
C TYR A 436 2.43 2.92 -14.76
N SER A 437 1.31 3.50 -15.17
CA SER A 437 0.07 2.76 -15.42
C SER A 437 -0.78 3.37 -16.53
N THR A 438 -1.54 2.55 -17.22
CA THR A 438 -2.55 2.99 -18.19
C THR A 438 -3.72 1.99 -18.22
N ARG A 439 -4.77 2.28 -18.98
CA ARG A 439 -5.88 1.36 -19.22
C ARG A 439 -6.06 1.09 -20.69
N THR A 440 -6.51 -0.12 -21.02
CA THR A 440 -6.81 -0.48 -22.41
C THR A 440 -8.05 0.25 -22.94
N ASP A 441 -8.03 0.57 -24.22
CA ASP A 441 -9.19 1.11 -24.95
C ASP A 441 -10.21 0.01 -25.32
N ASN A 442 -11.25 0.36 -26.10
CA ASN A 442 -12.26 -0.59 -26.59
C ASN A 442 -11.70 -1.72 -27.48
N ASN A 443 -10.49 -1.56 -28.02
CA ASN A 443 -9.82 -2.56 -28.84
C ASN A 443 -8.74 -3.32 -28.06
N GLY A 444 -8.67 -3.14 -26.74
CA GLY A 444 -7.66 -3.76 -25.89
C GLY A 444 -6.29 -3.08 -25.99
N PHE A 445 -6.16 -1.98 -26.75
CA PHE A 445 -4.88 -1.31 -26.98
C PHE A 445 -4.46 -0.46 -25.79
N TRP A 446 -3.18 -0.47 -25.47
CA TRP A 446 -2.59 0.38 -24.44
C TRP A 446 -1.21 0.91 -24.87
N SER A 447 -0.81 2.05 -24.30
CA SER A 447 0.50 2.67 -24.53
C SER A 447 0.95 3.47 -23.30
N ILE A 448 2.25 3.40 -22.97
CA ILE A 448 2.91 4.11 -21.88
C ILE A 448 4.22 4.69 -22.42
N ALA A 449 4.45 6.00 -22.20
CA ALA A 449 5.78 6.60 -22.33
C ALA A 449 6.62 6.18 -21.12
N PHE A 450 7.81 5.65 -21.38
CA PHE A 450 8.59 4.92 -20.41
C PHE A 450 10.02 5.43 -20.36
N GLN A 451 10.59 5.54 -19.16
CA GLN A 451 11.99 5.91 -18.97
C GLN A 451 12.84 4.63 -19.00
N ARG A 452 13.92 4.60 -19.79
CA ARG A 452 14.80 3.42 -19.95
C ARG A 452 15.08 2.70 -18.61
N GLY A 453 15.20 1.39 -18.65
CA GLY A 453 15.58 0.59 -17.48
C GLY A 453 14.92 -0.77 -17.44
N GLU A 454 15.17 -1.49 -16.33
CA GLU A 454 14.53 -2.77 -16.02
C GLU A 454 13.18 -2.54 -15.32
N PHE A 455 12.20 -3.36 -15.65
CA PHE A 455 10.85 -3.30 -15.09
C PHE A 455 10.07 -4.59 -15.29
N ASP A 456 9.00 -4.71 -14.50
CA ASP A 456 7.95 -5.71 -14.70
C ASP A 456 6.72 -5.00 -15.27
N VAL A 457 5.92 -5.70 -16.08
CA VAL A 457 4.62 -5.21 -16.56
C VAL A 457 3.53 -6.18 -16.15
N ARG A 458 2.48 -5.66 -15.51
CA ARG A 458 1.30 -6.41 -15.08
C ARG A 458 0.06 -5.93 -15.80
N ALA A 459 -0.75 -6.85 -16.29
CA ALA A 459 -2.10 -6.60 -16.77
C ALA A 459 -3.11 -7.17 -15.75
N HIS A 460 -4.10 -6.37 -15.39
CA HIS A 460 -5.17 -6.72 -14.45
C HIS A 460 -6.53 -6.34 -15.04
N SER A 461 -7.52 -7.21 -14.94
CA SER A 461 -8.91 -6.90 -15.27
C SER A 461 -9.85 -7.68 -14.35
N SER A 462 -10.98 -7.07 -13.98
CA SER A 462 -11.96 -7.72 -13.11
C SER A 462 -12.50 -8.99 -13.77
N GLY A 463 -12.52 -10.09 -13.03
CA GLY A 463 -12.93 -11.41 -13.54
C GLY A 463 -11.84 -12.18 -14.26
N PHE A 464 -10.62 -11.63 -14.39
CA PHE A 464 -9.47 -12.30 -14.99
C PHE A 464 -8.33 -12.47 -13.99
N THR A 465 -7.43 -13.42 -14.26
CA THR A 465 -6.15 -13.52 -13.56
C THR A 465 -5.16 -12.49 -14.05
N ASP A 466 -4.40 -11.94 -13.11
CA ASP A 466 -3.32 -11.03 -13.44
C ASP A 466 -2.15 -11.75 -14.08
N LEU A 467 -1.67 -11.21 -15.19
CA LEU A 467 -0.47 -11.68 -15.85
C LEU A 467 0.65 -10.67 -15.62
N ILE A 468 1.81 -11.16 -15.20
CA ILE A 468 3.03 -10.35 -14.98
C ILE A 468 4.14 -10.87 -15.88
N ILE A 469 4.76 -9.97 -16.64
CA ILE A 469 6.01 -10.23 -17.36
C ILE A 469 7.13 -9.56 -16.57
N LEU A 470 8.14 -10.35 -16.19
CA LEU A 470 9.23 -9.92 -15.34
C LEU A 470 10.49 -9.58 -16.14
N ASP A 471 11.35 -8.76 -15.54
CA ASP A 471 12.73 -8.52 -15.98
C ASP A 471 12.84 -8.00 -17.44
N LEU A 472 11.91 -7.14 -17.86
CA LEU A 472 11.99 -6.48 -19.16
C LEU A 472 12.98 -5.32 -19.12
N GLU A 473 13.80 -5.20 -20.17
CA GLU A 473 14.72 -4.08 -20.38
C GLU A 473 14.37 -3.39 -21.70
N ILE A 474 14.35 -2.05 -21.70
CA ILE A 474 14.09 -1.26 -22.91
C ILE A 474 15.13 -0.13 -23.04
N ALA A 475 15.71 -0.03 -24.24
CA ALA A 475 16.69 1.01 -24.57
C ALA A 475 16.02 2.37 -24.81
N PRO A 476 16.75 3.50 -24.68
CA PRO A 476 16.24 4.81 -25.10
C PRO A 476 15.75 4.78 -26.56
N LEU A 477 14.65 5.49 -26.84
CA LEU A 477 14.02 5.57 -28.17
C LEU A 477 13.46 4.26 -28.72
N GLU A 478 13.46 3.17 -27.95
CA GLU A 478 12.90 1.89 -28.37
C GLU A 478 11.37 1.85 -28.20
N VAL A 479 10.71 1.07 -29.06
CA VAL A 479 9.30 0.72 -28.93
C VAL A 479 9.19 -0.77 -28.67
N LEU A 480 8.76 -1.14 -27.47
CA LEU A 480 8.49 -2.53 -27.10
C LEU A 480 6.98 -2.80 -27.15
N GLU A 481 6.60 -3.83 -27.90
CA GLU A 481 5.21 -4.25 -28.07
C GLU A 481 4.94 -5.54 -27.27
N ILE A 482 3.91 -5.52 -26.41
CA ILE A 482 3.58 -6.59 -25.47
C ILE A 482 2.10 -6.96 -25.60
N GLU A 483 1.82 -8.23 -25.85
CA GLU A 483 0.47 -8.77 -25.89
C GLU A 483 0.20 -9.63 -24.63
N PHE A 484 -0.89 -9.33 -23.94
CA PHE A 484 -1.40 -10.11 -22.82
C PHE A 484 -2.60 -10.95 -23.24
N TYR A 485 -2.62 -12.21 -22.81
CA TYR A 485 -3.78 -13.11 -22.94
C TYR A 485 -4.18 -13.52 -21.53
N LEU A 486 -5.28 -12.95 -21.03
CA LEU A 486 -5.75 -13.19 -19.67
C LEU A 486 -6.70 -14.39 -19.62
N ASP A 487 -6.57 -15.21 -18.59
CA ASP A 487 -7.44 -16.36 -18.32
C ASP A 487 -8.44 -16.03 -17.19
N HIS A 488 -9.56 -16.76 -17.15
CA HIS A 488 -10.61 -16.62 -16.14
C HIS A 488 -11.27 -17.96 -15.81
N SER A 489 -11.85 -18.07 -14.62
CA SER A 489 -12.70 -19.19 -14.19
C SER A 489 -14.15 -18.71 -14.10
N VAL A 490 -15.10 -19.59 -14.39
CA VAL A 490 -16.53 -19.25 -14.35
C VAL A 490 -17.29 -20.38 -13.65
N ILE A 491 -17.97 -20.04 -12.55
CA ILE A 491 -18.80 -20.98 -11.80
C ILE A 491 -20.21 -20.98 -12.39
N THR A 492 -20.65 -22.11 -12.94
CA THR A 492 -22.02 -22.28 -13.45
C THR A 492 -22.75 -23.35 -12.63
N PRO A 493 -23.65 -22.99 -11.71
CA PRO A 493 -24.44 -23.97 -10.95
C PRO A 493 -25.57 -24.56 -11.81
N SER A 494 -25.97 -25.80 -11.51
CA SER A 494 -27.08 -26.49 -12.18
C SER A 494 -28.46 -26.01 -11.74
N ILE A 495 -28.53 -25.17 -10.71
CA ILE A 495 -29.76 -24.65 -10.08
C ILE A 495 -29.56 -23.18 -9.69
N GLU A 496 -30.66 -22.42 -9.62
CA GLU A 496 -30.64 -20.99 -9.24
C GLU A 496 -30.99 -20.75 -7.76
N GLY A 497 -31.40 -21.78 -7.00
CA GLY A 497 -31.79 -21.67 -5.60
C GLY A 497 -32.55 -22.90 -5.08
N PHE A 498 -32.81 -22.94 -3.77
CA PHE A 498 -33.35 -24.09 -3.06
C PHE A 498 -34.61 -23.71 -2.27
N SER A 499 -35.60 -24.61 -2.20
CA SER A 499 -36.81 -24.42 -1.39
C SER A 499 -37.31 -25.76 -0.83
N ALA A 500 -37.60 -25.82 0.47
CA ALA A 500 -38.11 -27.02 1.14
C ALA A 500 -39.20 -26.70 2.17
N GLU A 501 -40.13 -27.64 2.38
CA GLU A 501 -41.12 -27.61 3.47
C GLU A 501 -40.98 -28.89 4.29
N LEU A 502 -40.67 -28.75 5.59
CA LEU A 502 -40.36 -29.85 6.50
C LEU A 502 -41.19 -29.78 7.79
N ARG A 503 -41.42 -30.93 8.42
CA ARG A 503 -41.92 -30.98 9.80
C ARG A 503 -40.78 -30.73 10.79
N PRO A 504 -41.08 -30.34 12.04
CA PRO A 504 -40.08 -30.36 13.10
C PRO A 504 -39.38 -31.73 13.16
N ASP A 505 -38.06 -31.72 13.28
CA ASP A 505 -37.20 -32.92 13.36
C ASP A 505 -37.05 -33.73 12.05
N GLU A 506 -37.46 -33.18 10.91
CA GLU A 506 -37.14 -33.72 9.58
C GLU A 506 -35.88 -33.09 8.97
N THR A 507 -35.22 -33.84 8.07
CA THR A 507 -34.06 -33.39 7.30
C THR A 507 -34.25 -33.79 5.84
N VAL A 508 -33.75 -32.97 4.90
CA VAL A 508 -33.75 -33.28 3.46
C VAL A 508 -32.41 -32.96 2.83
N ASP A 509 -31.96 -33.84 1.93
CA ASP A 509 -30.76 -33.64 1.12
C ASP A 509 -31.14 -33.28 -0.33
N ILE A 510 -30.52 -32.23 -0.87
CA ILE A 510 -30.73 -31.75 -2.24
C ILE A 510 -29.39 -31.79 -2.97
N ASN A 511 -29.31 -32.57 -4.06
CA ASN A 511 -28.10 -32.64 -4.88
C ASN A 511 -28.13 -31.63 -6.02
N PHE A 512 -27.01 -30.97 -6.28
CA PHE A 512 -26.81 -30.08 -7.43
C PHE A 512 -25.36 -30.16 -7.92
N GLU A 513 -25.08 -29.59 -9.08
CA GLU A 513 -23.74 -29.60 -9.70
C GLU A 513 -23.24 -28.18 -9.91
N ILE A 514 -21.92 -27.97 -9.85
CA ILE A 514 -21.28 -26.78 -10.40
C ILE A 514 -20.33 -27.19 -11.53
N GLN A 515 -20.25 -26.37 -12.57
CA GLN A 515 -19.31 -26.54 -13.68
C GLN A 515 -18.35 -25.35 -13.75
N ASN A 516 -17.08 -25.63 -14.04
CA ASN A 516 -16.13 -24.60 -14.44
C ASN A 516 -16.20 -24.39 -15.96
N THR A 517 -16.95 -23.39 -16.40
CA THR A 517 -17.05 -23.02 -17.83
C THR A 517 -16.00 -22.01 -18.26
N GLY A 518 -15.02 -21.69 -17.41
CA GLY A 518 -13.88 -20.84 -17.75
C GLY A 518 -12.71 -21.65 -18.31
N ASN A 519 -11.62 -20.96 -18.63
CA ASN A 519 -10.42 -21.52 -19.26
C ASN A 519 -9.24 -21.73 -18.29
N ARG A 520 -9.42 -21.45 -16.99
CA ARG A 520 -8.45 -21.68 -15.90
C ARG A 520 -8.98 -22.66 -14.85
N LEU A 521 -8.08 -23.28 -14.08
CA LEU A 521 -8.42 -24.01 -12.84
C LEU A 521 -9.19 -23.10 -11.87
N LEU A 522 -10.43 -23.46 -11.58
CA LEU A 522 -11.28 -22.82 -10.58
C LEU A 522 -10.97 -23.41 -9.21
N SER A 523 -10.57 -22.60 -8.24
CA SER A 523 -10.43 -23.03 -6.83
C SER A 523 -11.50 -22.35 -6.00
N TRP A 524 -12.39 -23.12 -5.39
CA TRP A 524 -13.66 -22.59 -4.88
C TRP A 524 -13.92 -22.99 -3.42
N THR A 525 -14.71 -22.17 -2.72
CA THR A 525 -15.29 -22.45 -1.40
C THR A 525 -16.78 -22.17 -1.41
N ALA A 526 -17.59 -22.96 -0.73
CA ALA A 526 -19.04 -22.80 -0.62
C ALA A 526 -19.45 -22.66 0.85
N ASN A 527 -20.09 -21.54 1.20
CA ASN A 527 -20.49 -21.26 2.59
C ASN A 527 -21.93 -20.75 2.64
N PRO A 528 -22.75 -21.19 3.61
CA PRO A 528 -24.01 -20.53 3.90
C PRO A 528 -23.76 -19.16 4.52
N VAL A 529 -24.55 -18.17 4.12
CA VAL A 529 -24.57 -16.81 4.69
C VAL A 529 -26.01 -16.37 4.90
N SER A 530 -26.25 -15.35 5.72
CA SER A 530 -27.58 -14.78 5.84
C SER A 530 -28.00 -14.11 4.52
N GLY A 531 -29.24 -14.33 4.07
CA GLY A 531 -29.72 -13.81 2.77
C GLY A 531 -29.87 -12.28 2.69
N SER A 532 -29.51 -11.54 3.75
CA SER A 532 -29.69 -10.09 3.88
C SER A 532 -28.38 -9.35 4.18
N GLU A 533 -27.28 -9.78 3.59
CA GLU A 533 -25.91 -9.31 3.88
C GLU A 533 -25.66 -7.79 3.72
N ASP A 534 -26.62 -6.98 3.28
CA ASP A 534 -26.49 -5.53 3.33
C ASP A 534 -26.78 -4.91 4.73
N GLU A 535 -27.23 -5.66 5.74
CA GLU A 535 -27.63 -5.11 7.07
C GLU A 535 -27.26 -5.93 8.33
N PHE A 536 -26.44 -7.00 8.27
CA PHE A 536 -26.02 -7.70 9.50
C PHE A 536 -24.84 -6.98 10.19
N ASP A 537 -25.12 -6.29 11.29
CA ASP A 537 -24.11 -5.70 12.17
C ASP A 537 -23.98 -6.54 13.45
N PRO A 538 -22.92 -7.37 13.60
CA PRO A 538 -22.66 -8.14 14.82
C PRO A 538 -22.60 -7.21 16.03
N TRP A 539 -23.14 -7.65 17.16
CA TRP A 539 -23.23 -6.92 18.42
C TRP A 539 -24.19 -5.72 18.44
N SER A 540 -24.97 -5.48 17.38
CA SER A 540 -25.99 -4.44 17.43
C SER A 540 -27.08 -4.76 18.47
N MET A 541 -27.51 -3.72 19.20
CA MET A 541 -28.54 -3.84 20.24
C MET A 541 -29.91 -4.01 19.59
N ARG A 542 -30.61 -5.08 19.97
CA ARG A 542 -31.98 -5.35 19.49
C ARG A 542 -33.03 -4.89 20.49
N ILE A 543 -32.83 -5.22 21.75
CA ILE A 543 -33.78 -4.94 22.85
C ILE A 543 -32.98 -4.45 24.06
N SER A 544 -33.52 -3.45 24.75
CA SER A 544 -33.03 -2.92 26.02
C SER A 544 -34.26 -2.55 26.86
N ASN A 545 -34.60 -3.39 27.84
CA ASN A 545 -35.81 -3.28 28.65
C ASN A 545 -35.47 -2.95 30.11
N GLU A 546 -36.02 -1.87 30.66
CA GLU A 546 -35.86 -1.45 32.08
C GLU A 546 -36.63 -2.37 33.05
N VAL A 547 -36.16 -3.61 33.20
CA VAL A 547 -36.84 -4.65 34.00
C VAL A 547 -36.75 -4.41 35.50
N GLY A 548 -35.71 -3.75 36.01
CA GLY A 548 -35.50 -3.54 37.45
C GLY A 548 -36.62 -2.72 38.10
N ASN A 549 -37.03 -1.63 37.44
CA ASN A 549 -38.18 -0.84 37.87
C ASN A 549 -39.50 -1.60 37.76
N GLN A 550 -39.65 -2.42 36.72
CA GLN A 550 -40.87 -3.19 36.47
C GLN A 550 -41.11 -4.28 37.52
N VAL A 551 -40.03 -4.94 37.97
CA VAL A 551 -40.10 -6.00 38.99
C VAL A 551 -39.91 -5.48 40.41
N GLU A 552 -39.67 -4.17 40.56
CA GLU A 552 -39.37 -3.47 41.82
C GLU A 552 -38.12 -4.02 42.52
N ASP A 553 -37.08 -4.40 41.76
CA ASP A 553 -35.78 -4.86 42.27
C ASP A 553 -34.63 -4.44 41.33
N ASN A 554 -33.76 -3.56 41.83
CA ASN A 554 -32.58 -3.03 41.10
C ASN A 554 -31.27 -3.70 41.54
N ARG A 555 -31.35 -5.00 41.86
CA ARG A 555 -30.19 -5.83 42.21
C ARG A 555 -30.30 -7.20 41.53
N LEU A 556 -30.63 -7.16 40.24
CA LEU A 556 -30.71 -8.29 39.33
C LEU A 556 -29.29 -8.73 38.92
N GLU A 557 -29.10 -10.03 38.66
CA GLU A 557 -27.78 -10.60 38.40
C GLU A 557 -27.81 -11.62 37.26
N GLY A 558 -28.25 -12.85 37.52
CA GLY A 558 -28.27 -13.92 36.53
C GLY A 558 -29.53 -13.89 35.67
N VAL A 559 -29.37 -14.23 34.38
CA VAL A 559 -30.45 -14.37 33.39
C VAL A 559 -30.26 -15.65 32.58
N VAL A 560 -31.35 -16.32 32.25
CA VAL A 560 -31.42 -17.34 31.19
C VAL A 560 -32.72 -17.17 30.40
N TYR A 561 -32.71 -17.62 29.14
CA TYR A 561 -33.93 -17.78 28.35
C TYR A 561 -34.21 -19.28 28.20
N ALA A 562 -35.34 -19.74 28.75
CA ALA A 562 -35.74 -21.13 28.78
C ALA A 562 -37.25 -21.24 28.51
N ASP A 563 -37.67 -22.20 27.70
CA ASP A 563 -39.08 -22.46 27.39
C ASP A 563 -39.88 -21.20 26.99
N GLY A 564 -39.28 -20.34 26.16
CA GLY A 564 -39.91 -19.11 25.67
C GLY A 564 -39.99 -17.97 26.71
N ARG A 565 -39.26 -18.05 27.82
CA ARG A 565 -39.34 -17.09 28.94
C ARG A 565 -37.97 -16.72 29.47
N PHE A 566 -37.82 -15.48 29.95
CA PHE A 566 -36.66 -15.09 30.74
C PHE A 566 -36.85 -15.45 32.20
N TYR A 567 -35.82 -16.04 32.80
CA TYR A 567 -35.71 -16.27 34.24
C TYR A 567 -34.58 -15.41 34.76
N ILE A 568 -34.90 -14.45 35.63
CA ILE A 568 -33.97 -13.46 36.15
C ILE A 568 -33.88 -13.60 37.66
N SER A 569 -32.66 -13.72 38.19
CA SER A 569 -32.39 -13.77 39.63
C SER A 569 -32.17 -12.36 40.19
N GLY A 570 -32.82 -12.04 41.30
CA GLY A 570 -32.68 -10.78 42.02
C GLY A 570 -32.65 -10.97 43.54
N SER A 571 -32.46 -9.89 44.28
CA SER A 571 -32.29 -9.93 45.74
C SER A 571 -33.37 -9.22 46.54
N ASN A 572 -34.15 -8.33 45.90
CA ASN A 572 -35.40 -7.75 46.39
C ASN A 572 -35.34 -7.34 47.87
N ASP A 573 -34.52 -6.32 48.17
CA ASP A 573 -34.25 -5.84 49.54
C ASP A 573 -33.91 -6.89 50.63
N GLY A 574 -33.34 -8.03 50.22
CA GLY A 574 -32.92 -9.11 51.12
C GLY A 574 -33.91 -10.27 51.19
N ASP A 575 -34.86 -10.35 50.25
CA ASP A 575 -35.76 -11.49 50.03
C ASP A 575 -35.64 -12.03 48.58
N PRO A 576 -34.58 -12.79 48.25
CA PRO A 576 -34.24 -13.12 46.87
C PRO A 576 -35.34 -13.84 46.08
N GLN A 577 -35.59 -13.37 44.85
CA GLN A 577 -36.63 -13.86 43.96
C GLN A 577 -36.06 -14.31 42.60
N ILE A 578 -36.71 -15.27 41.97
CA ILE A 578 -36.66 -15.47 40.52
C ILE A 578 -37.87 -14.76 39.92
N TYR A 579 -37.62 -13.90 38.95
CA TYR A 579 -38.61 -13.21 38.14
C TYR A 579 -38.74 -13.93 36.80
N VAL A 580 -39.97 -14.20 36.37
CA VAL A 580 -40.28 -14.86 35.10
C VAL A 580 -40.94 -13.85 34.17
N LEU A 581 -40.29 -13.56 33.05
CA LEU A 581 -40.78 -12.62 32.04
C LEU A 581 -41.07 -13.37 30.72
N ASN A 582 -42.06 -12.89 29.96
CA ASN A 582 -42.30 -13.37 28.59
C ASN A 582 -41.25 -12.79 27.60
N SER A 583 -41.30 -13.20 26.33
CA SER A 583 -40.37 -12.71 25.29
C SER A 583 -40.42 -11.19 25.07
N ASP A 584 -41.52 -10.52 25.40
CA ASP A 584 -41.66 -9.07 25.32
C ASP A 584 -41.04 -8.32 26.52
N GLY A 585 -40.53 -9.06 27.52
CA GLY A 585 -40.00 -8.49 28.76
C GLY A 585 -41.08 -8.17 29.80
N GLU A 586 -42.30 -8.68 29.65
CA GLU A 586 -43.35 -8.49 30.65
C GLU A 586 -43.27 -9.54 31.77
N MET A 587 -43.22 -9.12 33.04
CA MET A 587 -43.25 -10.04 34.18
C MET A 587 -44.60 -10.77 34.26
N ILE A 588 -44.55 -12.11 34.22
CA ILE A 588 -45.71 -13.00 34.25
C ILE A 588 -45.78 -13.86 35.52
N ASP A 589 -44.66 -14.10 36.20
CA ASP A 589 -44.62 -14.81 37.48
C ASP A 589 -43.39 -14.41 38.32
N ARG A 590 -43.40 -14.72 39.61
CA ARG A 590 -42.23 -14.63 40.49
C ARG A 590 -42.30 -15.61 41.66
N TYR A 591 -41.16 -16.13 42.08
CA TYR A 591 -41.08 -17.03 43.23
C TYR A 591 -39.75 -16.91 43.99
N ALA A 592 -39.77 -17.24 45.29
CA ALA A 592 -38.59 -17.13 46.14
C ALA A 592 -37.49 -18.11 45.72
N GLN A 593 -36.24 -17.64 45.72
CA GLN A 593 -35.06 -18.49 45.58
C GLN A 593 -34.92 -19.30 46.87
N ARG A 594 -35.25 -20.60 46.85
CA ARG A 594 -35.26 -21.47 48.03
C ARG A 594 -33.83 -21.89 48.46
N THR A 595 -32.94 -20.93 48.60
CA THR A 595 -31.50 -21.10 48.85
C THR A 595 -31.16 -21.09 50.34
N TRP A 596 -29.89 -21.30 50.66
CA TRP A 596 -29.39 -21.25 52.03
C TRP A 596 -29.39 -19.81 52.58
N LEU A 597 -30.06 -19.60 53.72
CA LEU A 597 -30.18 -18.33 54.46
C LEU A 597 -30.76 -17.12 53.69
N GLY A 598 -31.46 -17.34 52.56
CA GLY A 598 -32.01 -16.23 51.77
C GLY A 598 -30.92 -15.42 51.06
N THR A 599 -29.88 -16.10 50.57
CA THR A 599 -28.82 -15.51 49.75
C THR A 599 -29.19 -15.60 48.27
N LYS A 600 -28.93 -14.54 47.50
CA LYS A 600 -29.27 -14.50 46.07
C LYS A 600 -28.39 -15.43 45.23
N MET A 601 -28.92 -15.89 44.11
CA MET A 601 -28.18 -16.54 43.03
C MET A 601 -27.46 -15.47 42.17
N ASN A 602 -26.23 -15.74 41.76
CA ASN A 602 -25.39 -14.79 41.00
C ASN A 602 -25.37 -15.06 39.50
N ALA A 603 -25.32 -16.34 39.12
CA ALA A 603 -25.31 -16.76 37.73
C ALA A 603 -26.33 -17.87 37.54
N LEU A 604 -26.96 -17.86 36.37
CA LEU A 604 -27.92 -18.88 35.94
C LEU A 604 -27.41 -19.57 34.67
N ALA A 605 -27.76 -20.85 34.49
CA ALA A 605 -27.55 -21.60 33.26
C ALA A 605 -28.75 -22.51 33.00
N TRP A 606 -28.99 -22.92 31.75
CA TRP A 606 -30.11 -23.76 31.35
C TRP A 606 -29.60 -24.99 30.61
N ASP A 607 -30.03 -26.18 31.01
CA ASP A 607 -29.59 -27.46 30.41
C ASP A 607 -30.62 -28.12 29.47
N GLY A 608 -31.73 -27.43 29.19
CA GLY A 608 -32.88 -27.99 28.47
C GLY A 608 -33.97 -28.60 29.37
N GLU A 609 -33.72 -28.80 30.67
CA GLU A 609 -34.68 -29.33 31.64
C GLU A 609 -34.70 -28.56 32.98
N LEU A 610 -33.53 -28.24 33.51
CA LEU A 610 -33.28 -27.57 34.78
C LEU A 610 -32.57 -26.23 34.56
N ILE A 611 -32.99 -25.25 35.35
CA ILE A 611 -32.25 -24.01 35.55
C ILE A 611 -31.26 -24.26 36.69
N TRP A 612 -30.00 -23.98 36.42
CA TRP A 612 -28.89 -24.07 37.37
C TRP A 612 -28.58 -22.69 37.91
N GLY A 613 -28.38 -22.57 39.22
CA GLY A 613 -28.04 -21.31 39.87
C GLY A 613 -26.93 -21.47 40.91
N SER A 614 -25.96 -20.53 40.90
CA SER A 614 -24.89 -20.48 41.91
C SER A 614 -25.21 -19.53 43.03
N VAL A 615 -24.96 -19.96 44.27
CA VAL A 615 -25.07 -19.12 45.48
C VAL A 615 -23.69 -18.92 46.09
N PHE A 616 -23.25 -17.66 46.15
CA PHE A 616 -21.93 -17.29 46.64
C PHE A 616 -21.67 -17.82 48.05
N GLY A 617 -20.58 -18.57 48.22
CA GLY A 617 -20.18 -19.13 49.53
C GLY A 617 -20.94 -20.38 49.94
N HIS A 618 -21.86 -20.90 49.12
CA HIS A 618 -22.72 -22.03 49.47
C HIS A 618 -22.69 -23.19 48.49
N GLY A 619 -22.89 -22.98 47.19
CA GLY A 619 -22.90 -24.08 46.22
C GLY A 619 -23.80 -23.81 45.01
N ILE A 620 -24.09 -24.89 44.28
CA ILE A 620 -24.85 -24.88 43.02
C ILE A 620 -26.18 -25.62 43.24
N TYR A 621 -27.25 -25.10 42.65
CA TYR A 621 -28.60 -25.63 42.75
C TYR A 621 -29.22 -25.80 41.37
N GLY A 622 -29.74 -26.99 41.05
CA GLY A 622 -30.56 -27.26 39.87
C GLY A 622 -32.04 -27.27 40.26
N PHE A 623 -32.86 -26.46 39.60
CA PHE A 623 -34.29 -26.33 39.88
C PHE A 623 -35.11 -26.28 38.60
N ARG A 624 -36.35 -26.74 38.69
CA ARG A 624 -37.29 -26.67 37.56
C ARG A 624 -37.76 -25.24 37.33
N PRO A 625 -38.27 -24.90 36.14
CA PRO A 625 -38.83 -23.58 35.83
C PRO A 625 -39.90 -23.08 36.82
N ASN A 626 -40.56 -23.97 37.56
CA ASN A 626 -41.54 -23.66 38.60
C ASN A 626 -40.94 -23.40 40.01
N GLY A 627 -39.61 -23.40 40.15
CA GLY A 627 -38.89 -23.17 41.41
C GLY A 627 -38.71 -24.40 42.31
N GLU A 628 -39.06 -25.61 41.86
CA GLU A 628 -38.78 -26.85 42.58
C GLU A 628 -37.28 -27.21 42.49
N ILE A 629 -36.55 -27.17 43.60
CA ILE A 629 -35.16 -27.62 43.68
C ILE A 629 -35.11 -29.15 43.53
N ILE A 630 -34.34 -29.62 42.56
CA ILE A 630 -34.16 -31.05 42.24
C ILE A 630 -32.82 -31.55 42.78
N VAL A 631 -31.76 -30.75 42.66
CA VAL A 631 -30.39 -31.15 42.99
C VAL A 631 -29.59 -29.97 43.55
N SER A 632 -28.63 -30.25 44.43
CA SER A 632 -27.67 -29.26 44.91
C SER A 632 -26.36 -29.91 45.35
N PHE A 633 -25.22 -29.25 45.08
CA PHE A 633 -23.89 -29.71 45.49
C PHE A 633 -22.92 -28.54 45.72
N ASP A 634 -21.79 -28.82 46.37
CA ASP A 634 -20.70 -27.85 46.55
C ASP A 634 -20.01 -27.57 45.21
N SER A 635 -19.63 -26.32 44.98
CA SER A 635 -18.89 -25.94 43.77
C SER A 635 -17.43 -26.39 43.85
N PRO A 636 -16.81 -26.80 42.73
CA PRO A 636 -15.36 -27.01 42.67
C PRO A 636 -14.55 -25.70 42.82
N VAL A 637 -15.19 -24.53 42.67
CA VAL A 637 -14.55 -23.23 42.86
C VAL A 637 -14.26 -23.00 44.35
N GLU A 638 -13.02 -22.60 44.68
CA GLU A 638 -12.58 -22.42 46.06
C GLU A 638 -13.57 -21.56 46.88
N ASN A 639 -13.90 -22.03 48.09
CA ASN A 639 -14.88 -21.41 48.99
C ASN A 639 -16.29 -21.23 48.40
N ASN A 640 -16.69 -22.03 47.40
CA ASN A 640 -17.97 -21.91 46.72
C ASN A 640 -18.21 -20.52 46.10
N MET A 641 -17.15 -19.86 45.62
CA MET A 641 -17.20 -18.51 45.04
C MET A 641 -17.51 -18.53 43.53
N THR A 642 -18.49 -19.32 43.11
CA THR A 642 -18.95 -19.33 41.71
C THR A 642 -19.69 -18.04 41.41
N ILE A 643 -19.30 -17.38 40.31
CA ILE A 643 -19.91 -16.13 39.85
C ILE A 643 -20.27 -16.15 38.36
N ALA A 644 -19.85 -17.18 37.63
CA ALA A 644 -20.15 -17.34 36.21
C ALA A 644 -20.49 -18.80 35.92
N MET A 645 -21.53 -19.03 35.11
CA MET A 645 -22.03 -20.35 34.76
C MET A 645 -22.56 -20.37 33.33
N ALA A 646 -22.37 -21.48 32.61
CA ALA A 646 -22.98 -21.75 31.32
C ALA A 646 -23.24 -23.26 31.18
N TYR A 647 -24.00 -23.67 30.17
CA TYR A 647 -24.20 -25.10 29.87
C TYR A 647 -23.60 -25.43 28.50
N ASP A 648 -22.73 -26.43 28.47
CA ASP A 648 -22.13 -26.99 27.26
C ASP A 648 -23.06 -28.10 26.74
N PHE A 649 -23.83 -27.79 25.71
CA PHE A 649 -24.82 -28.70 25.13
C PHE A 649 -24.17 -29.84 24.34
N ASP A 650 -22.99 -29.63 23.77
CA ASP A 650 -22.33 -30.63 22.92
C ASP A 650 -21.74 -31.76 23.78
N ASN A 651 -21.30 -31.44 25.00
CA ASN A 651 -20.70 -32.38 25.93
C ASN A 651 -21.60 -32.76 27.11
N ASP A 652 -22.78 -32.15 27.25
CA ASP A 652 -23.72 -32.34 28.37
C ASP A 652 -23.08 -32.01 29.73
N LEU A 653 -22.39 -30.87 29.82
CA LEU A 653 -21.63 -30.44 31.01
C LEU A 653 -22.02 -29.02 31.46
N LEU A 654 -22.03 -28.82 32.78
CA LEU A 654 -22.19 -27.50 33.38
C LEU A 654 -20.83 -26.83 33.52
N LEU A 655 -20.66 -25.65 32.93
CA LEU A 655 -19.42 -24.86 33.02
C LEU A 655 -19.52 -23.88 34.19
N VAL A 656 -18.53 -23.87 35.08
CA VAL A 656 -18.53 -22.99 36.28
C VAL A 656 -17.18 -22.33 36.50
N ALA A 657 -17.18 -21.05 36.89
CA ALA A 657 -15.97 -20.29 37.18
C ALA A 657 -16.15 -19.27 38.32
N GLY A 658 -15.03 -18.96 38.99
CA GLY A 658 -14.85 -17.83 39.89
C GLY A 658 -14.06 -16.69 39.21
N ALA A 659 -13.94 -15.54 39.87
CA ALA A 659 -13.30 -14.34 39.32
C ALA A 659 -11.85 -14.54 38.81
N PHE A 660 -11.10 -15.46 39.42
CA PHE A 660 -9.68 -15.70 39.15
C PHE A 660 -9.35 -17.19 39.08
N THR A 661 -10.29 -18.01 38.62
CA THR A 661 -10.10 -19.47 38.54
C THR A 661 -10.15 -19.97 37.10
N PRO A 662 -9.70 -21.22 36.83
CA PRO A 662 -10.08 -21.94 35.63
C PRO A 662 -11.61 -22.04 35.50
N ILE A 663 -12.06 -22.34 34.28
CA ILE A 663 -13.42 -22.81 33.98
C ILE A 663 -13.42 -24.31 34.23
N TYR A 664 -14.27 -24.78 35.15
CA TYR A 664 -14.47 -26.19 35.44
C TYR A 664 -15.69 -26.68 34.68
N ALA A 665 -15.56 -27.74 33.89
CA ALA A 665 -16.70 -28.45 33.33
C ALA A 665 -17.09 -29.59 34.28
N ILE A 666 -18.33 -29.59 34.76
CA ILE A 666 -18.83 -30.55 35.74
C ILE A 666 -20.08 -31.28 35.23
N ASP A 667 -20.25 -32.54 35.65
CA ASP A 667 -21.49 -33.28 35.39
C ASP A 667 -22.64 -32.82 36.30
N ARG A 668 -23.85 -33.36 36.07
CA ARG A 668 -25.06 -33.02 36.84
C ARG A 668 -25.00 -33.50 38.30
N GLU A 669 -24.01 -34.30 38.66
CA GLU A 669 -23.72 -34.77 40.02
C GLU A 669 -22.65 -33.93 40.73
N GLY A 670 -22.01 -32.99 40.04
CA GLY A 670 -20.97 -32.10 40.57
C GLY A 670 -19.54 -32.63 40.46
N ASN A 671 -19.28 -33.70 39.70
CA ASN A 671 -17.93 -34.20 39.45
C ASN A 671 -17.26 -33.40 38.34
N VAL A 672 -15.97 -33.07 38.53
CA VAL A 672 -15.18 -32.31 37.54
C VAL A 672 -14.67 -33.24 36.44
N HIS A 673 -14.94 -32.87 35.18
CA HIS A 673 -14.50 -33.56 33.97
C HIS A 673 -13.23 -32.93 33.37
N SER A 674 -13.19 -31.61 33.28
CA SER A 674 -12.08 -30.87 32.68
C SER A 674 -11.91 -29.49 33.30
N GLU A 675 -10.71 -28.93 33.10
CA GLU A 675 -10.33 -27.59 33.53
C GLU A 675 -9.72 -26.83 32.34
N THR A 676 -10.33 -25.71 31.99
CA THR A 676 -9.84 -24.81 30.94
C THR A 676 -9.26 -23.56 31.59
N PRO A 677 -8.01 -23.16 31.28
CA PRO A 677 -7.43 -21.94 31.82
C PRO A 677 -8.35 -20.74 31.54
N GLY A 678 -8.82 -20.09 32.60
CA GLY A 678 -9.69 -18.94 32.50
C GLY A 678 -8.91 -17.64 32.32
N VAL A 679 -9.63 -16.55 32.08
CA VAL A 679 -9.08 -15.19 32.10
C VAL A 679 -9.21 -14.55 33.48
N ASN A 680 -8.40 -13.54 33.74
CA ASN A 680 -8.53 -12.78 34.98
C ASN A 680 -9.80 -11.93 34.93
N ASN A 681 -10.55 -11.89 36.04
CA ASN A 681 -11.72 -11.05 36.26
C ASN A 681 -12.99 -11.50 35.51
N PHE A 682 -13.46 -12.73 35.76
CA PHE A 682 -14.75 -13.23 35.29
C PHE A 682 -15.93 -12.47 35.93
N TYR A 683 -16.93 -12.13 35.12
CA TYR A 683 -18.24 -11.62 35.57
C TYR A 683 -19.42 -12.30 34.90
N GLY A 684 -19.17 -13.12 33.87
CA GLY A 684 -20.18 -13.92 33.19
C GLY A 684 -19.53 -14.95 32.28
N LEU A 685 -20.27 -16.03 32.02
CA LEU A 685 -19.89 -17.09 31.09
C LEU A 685 -21.13 -17.48 30.28
N ALA A 686 -20.98 -17.64 28.97
CA ALA A 686 -21.99 -18.17 28.07
C ALA A 686 -21.34 -19.17 27.11
N TYR A 687 -22.17 -20.01 26.50
CA TYR A 687 -21.75 -21.08 25.60
C TYR A 687 -22.52 -21.00 24.29
N ILE A 688 -21.87 -21.38 23.19
CA ILE A 688 -22.44 -21.49 21.85
C ILE A 688 -21.88 -22.77 21.18
N SER A 689 -22.73 -23.57 20.53
CA SER A 689 -22.32 -24.84 19.93
C SER A 689 -21.55 -24.63 18.62
N ASP A 690 -22.10 -23.84 17.70
CA ASP A 690 -21.62 -23.72 16.31
C ASP A 690 -20.97 -22.34 16.02
N ASP A 691 -19.94 -21.97 16.80
CA ASP A 691 -19.17 -20.75 16.51
C ASP A 691 -18.28 -20.94 15.28
N ALA A 692 -18.35 -20.01 14.32
CA ALA A 692 -17.70 -20.15 13.01
C ALA A 692 -16.17 -20.31 13.06
N ASP A 693 -15.50 -19.88 14.14
CA ASP A 693 -14.06 -20.10 14.35
C ASP A 693 -13.73 -21.06 15.51
N GLY A 694 -14.73 -21.78 16.00
CA GLY A 694 -14.61 -22.79 17.05
C GLY A 694 -14.40 -22.21 18.46
N CYS A 695 -14.60 -20.90 18.67
CA CYS A 695 -14.44 -20.28 19.97
C CYS A 695 -15.74 -20.30 20.80
N GLN A 696 -16.13 -21.48 21.29
CA GLN A 696 -17.43 -21.74 21.91
C GLN A 696 -17.68 -21.03 23.27
N TYR A 697 -16.64 -20.57 23.99
CA TYR A 697 -16.81 -20.02 25.35
C TYR A 697 -16.77 -18.49 25.33
N TYR A 698 -17.89 -17.85 25.67
CA TYR A 698 -18.03 -16.39 25.74
C TYR A 698 -17.89 -15.91 27.18
N ILE A 699 -16.94 -15.02 27.42
CA ILE A 699 -16.54 -14.58 28.74
C ILE A 699 -16.74 -13.08 28.86
N LEU A 700 -17.61 -12.67 29.80
CA LEU A 700 -17.72 -11.28 30.21
C LEU A 700 -16.65 -10.99 31.26
N SER A 701 -15.78 -10.03 30.97
CA SER A 701 -14.76 -9.53 31.89
C SER A 701 -14.83 -8.01 32.02
N ILE A 702 -14.68 -7.52 33.25
CA ILE A 702 -14.69 -6.10 33.55
C ILE A 702 -13.26 -5.67 33.89
N GLY A 703 -12.63 -4.87 33.03
CA GLY A 703 -11.24 -4.45 33.19
C GLY A 703 -11.02 -3.39 34.28
N GLY A 704 -9.75 -3.14 34.62
CA GLY A 704 -9.37 -2.02 35.48
C GLY A 704 -9.77 -0.68 34.86
N GLY A 705 -10.70 0.04 35.51
CA GLY A 705 -11.30 1.27 34.97
C GLY A 705 -12.78 1.15 34.60
N GLY A 706 -13.40 -0.03 34.77
CA GLY A 706 -14.84 -0.23 34.55
C GLY A 706 -15.23 -0.56 33.10
N LEU A 707 -14.26 -0.84 32.23
CA LEU A 707 -14.52 -1.22 30.84
C LEU A 707 -14.98 -2.68 30.77
N SER A 708 -16.22 -2.91 30.33
CA SER A 708 -16.80 -4.24 30.16
C SER A 708 -16.49 -4.78 28.78
N SER A 709 -15.88 -5.96 28.71
CA SER A 709 -15.41 -6.58 27.47
C SER A 709 -15.88 -8.02 27.39
N VAL A 710 -16.27 -8.43 26.18
CA VAL A 710 -16.59 -9.82 25.89
C VAL A 710 -15.44 -10.43 25.11
N TYR A 711 -14.99 -11.58 25.58
CA TYR A 711 -13.95 -12.37 24.96
C TYR A 711 -14.50 -13.73 24.58
N LYS A 712 -13.91 -14.35 23.58
CA LYS A 712 -14.18 -15.74 23.24
C LYS A 712 -12.94 -16.60 23.40
N LEU A 713 -13.16 -17.85 23.78
CA LEU A 713 -12.13 -18.83 24.07
C LEU A 713 -12.49 -20.14 23.37
N ASN A 714 -11.56 -20.67 22.59
CA ASN A 714 -11.65 -22.01 22.05
C ASN A 714 -11.24 -23.03 23.13
N PRO A 715 -12.13 -23.95 23.55
CA PRO A 715 -11.83 -24.90 24.62
C PRO A 715 -10.72 -25.90 24.27
N GLU A 716 -10.52 -26.21 22.99
CA GLU A 716 -9.52 -27.16 22.52
C GLU A 716 -8.17 -26.50 22.24
N SER A 717 -8.15 -25.49 21.36
CA SER A 717 -6.93 -24.80 20.92
C SER A 717 -6.40 -23.83 21.97
N ARG A 718 -7.26 -23.38 22.89
CA ARG A 718 -7.01 -22.33 23.90
C ARG A 718 -6.71 -20.97 23.30
N GLU A 719 -7.12 -20.77 22.06
CA GLU A 719 -7.09 -19.48 21.41
C GLU A 719 -8.09 -18.53 22.07
N TYR A 720 -7.68 -17.28 22.28
CA TYR A 720 -8.40 -16.31 23.09
C TYR A 720 -8.44 -14.96 22.38
N HIS A 721 -9.65 -14.46 22.11
CA HIS A 721 -9.87 -13.26 21.31
C HIS A 721 -10.77 -12.26 22.02
N LEU A 722 -10.42 -10.97 21.96
CA LEU A 722 -11.34 -9.89 22.30
C LEU A 722 -12.38 -9.78 21.19
N VAL A 723 -13.66 -9.96 21.53
CA VAL A 723 -14.75 -9.87 20.56
C VAL A 723 -15.27 -8.45 20.46
N THR A 724 -15.61 -7.86 21.60
CA THR A 724 -16.11 -6.49 21.65
C THR A 724 -15.91 -5.85 23.03
N HIS A 725 -15.91 -4.53 23.05
CA HIS A 725 -16.14 -3.76 24.26
C HIS A 725 -17.62 -3.40 24.32
N LEU A 726 -18.30 -3.79 25.39
CA LEU A 726 -19.65 -3.29 25.68
C LEU A 726 -19.48 -1.82 26.09
N MET A 727 -19.47 -0.93 25.09
CA MET A 727 -19.30 0.50 25.32
C MET A 727 -20.44 1.03 26.20
N PRO A 728 -20.16 1.95 27.14
CA PRO A 728 -21.16 2.51 28.03
C PRO A 728 -22.06 3.56 27.33
N GLU A 729 -22.48 3.32 26.09
CA GLU A 729 -23.39 4.22 25.36
C GLU A 729 -24.69 4.50 26.13
N GLU A 730 -25.05 3.66 27.11
CA GLU A 730 -26.30 3.75 27.87
C GLU A 730 -26.15 3.77 29.41
N GLU A 731 -24.96 4.04 29.97
CA GLU A 731 -24.66 3.95 31.42
C GLU A 731 -24.94 2.54 32.03
N GLY A 732 -24.22 2.15 33.10
CA GLY A 732 -24.41 0.85 33.78
C GLY A 732 -23.32 -0.20 33.57
N THR A 733 -23.41 -1.32 34.29
CA THR A 733 -22.44 -2.41 34.33
C THR A 733 -23.11 -3.73 33.94
N PRO A 734 -22.75 -4.37 32.81
CA PRO A 734 -23.29 -5.68 32.44
C PRO A 734 -22.90 -6.74 33.47
N MET A 735 -23.85 -7.59 33.81
CA MET A 735 -23.78 -8.69 34.77
C MET A 735 -24.64 -9.84 34.27
N GLY A 736 -24.23 -11.08 34.53
CA GLY A 736 -25.00 -12.28 34.15
C GLY A 736 -25.30 -12.37 32.65
N ILE A 737 -24.68 -13.33 31.97
CA ILE A 737 -24.79 -13.44 30.52
C ILE A 737 -25.37 -14.80 30.13
N PHE A 738 -26.07 -14.82 29.01
CA PHE A 738 -26.60 -16.02 28.38
C PHE A 738 -26.59 -15.84 26.86
N ILE A 739 -26.35 -16.91 26.11
CA ILE A 739 -26.51 -16.91 24.65
C ILE A 739 -27.66 -17.85 24.32
N SER A 740 -28.53 -17.43 23.41
CA SER A 740 -29.69 -18.21 22.99
C SER A 740 -29.92 -18.07 21.49
N ASN A 741 -30.19 -19.19 20.84
CA ASN A 741 -30.77 -19.26 19.50
C ASN A 741 -32.29 -19.54 19.53
N GLN A 742 -32.88 -19.61 20.72
CA GLN A 742 -34.32 -19.86 20.90
C GLN A 742 -35.13 -18.56 21.01
N PHE A 743 -34.47 -17.42 21.23
CA PHE A 743 -35.15 -16.12 21.35
C PHE A 743 -35.46 -15.50 19.98
N ASP A 744 -34.53 -15.62 19.03
CA ASP A 744 -34.67 -15.11 17.66
C ASP A 744 -34.43 -16.24 16.67
N LEU A 745 -35.41 -16.49 15.80
CA LEU A 745 -35.37 -17.55 14.79
C LEU A 745 -34.28 -17.36 13.75
N TYR A 746 -33.77 -16.14 13.58
CA TYR A 746 -32.81 -15.81 12.54
C TYR A 746 -31.39 -15.63 13.06
N ASN A 747 -31.21 -15.36 14.36
CA ASN A 747 -29.93 -14.97 14.92
C ASN A 747 -29.72 -15.58 16.29
N GLU A 748 -28.47 -15.94 16.56
CA GLU A 748 -28.02 -16.14 17.93
C GLU A 748 -27.89 -14.78 18.61
N VAL A 749 -28.41 -14.69 19.83
CA VAL A 749 -28.42 -13.47 20.61
C VAL A 749 -27.65 -13.60 21.92
N PHE A 750 -26.88 -12.56 22.22
CA PHE A 750 -26.24 -12.35 23.51
C PHE A 750 -27.19 -11.56 24.43
N ILE A 751 -27.56 -12.18 25.54
CA ILE A 751 -28.50 -11.67 26.54
C ILE A 751 -27.71 -11.36 27.81
N ASN A 752 -27.92 -10.19 28.39
CA ASN A 752 -27.33 -9.86 29.68
C ASN A 752 -28.24 -8.98 30.54
N ILE A 753 -28.03 -9.02 31.85
CA ILE A 753 -28.52 -7.97 32.74
C ILE A 753 -27.52 -6.83 32.73
N THR A 754 -27.98 -5.58 32.74
CA THR A 754 -27.12 -4.42 32.92
C THR A 754 -27.52 -3.73 34.19
N SER A 755 -26.63 -3.71 35.19
CA SER A 755 -26.90 -3.00 36.44
C SER A 755 -26.78 -1.50 36.24
N VAL A 756 -27.84 -0.77 36.51
CA VAL A 756 -27.93 0.67 36.30
C VAL A 756 -28.35 1.31 37.62
N PRO A 757 -27.76 2.46 38.02
CA PRO A 757 -28.21 3.18 39.19
C PRO A 757 -29.72 3.44 39.18
N GLU A 758 -30.37 3.28 40.34
CA GLU A 758 -31.83 3.41 40.47
C GLU A 758 -32.35 4.80 40.05
N ASP A 759 -31.54 5.86 40.21
CA ASP A 759 -31.87 7.21 39.76
C ASP A 759 -31.77 7.41 38.23
N GLN A 760 -31.33 6.39 37.50
CA GLN A 760 -31.08 6.41 36.06
C GLN A 760 -31.91 5.37 35.26
N GLY A 761 -32.90 4.72 35.88
CA GLY A 761 -33.80 3.78 35.18
C GLY A 761 -33.79 2.34 35.70
N GLY A 762 -32.90 2.02 36.65
CA GLY A 762 -32.84 0.68 37.24
C GLY A 762 -32.32 -0.39 36.28
N ASP A 763 -32.10 -1.60 36.79
CA ASP A 763 -31.43 -2.67 36.04
C ASP A 763 -32.16 -3.02 34.72
N ARG A 764 -31.40 -3.29 33.65
CA ARG A 764 -31.95 -3.57 32.31
C ARG A 764 -31.70 -5.00 31.86
N LEU A 765 -32.56 -5.50 30.97
CA LEU A 765 -32.36 -6.70 30.17
C LEU A 765 -31.96 -6.26 28.76
N ASP A 766 -30.70 -6.48 28.39
CA ASP A 766 -30.18 -6.11 27.08
C ASP A 766 -29.97 -7.36 26.21
N ILE A 767 -30.31 -7.26 24.92
CA ILE A 767 -30.20 -8.33 23.94
C ILE A 767 -29.51 -7.80 22.67
N ARG A 768 -28.45 -8.47 22.24
CA ARG A 768 -27.65 -8.14 21.04
C ARG A 768 -27.58 -9.31 20.09
N GLN A 769 -27.64 -9.06 18.79
CA GLN A 769 -27.36 -10.11 17.79
C GLN A 769 -25.86 -10.39 17.73
N ILE A 770 -25.43 -11.64 17.57
CA ILE A 770 -24.00 -12.00 17.46
C ILE A 770 -23.64 -12.66 16.15
N GLN A 771 -24.42 -13.64 15.69
CA GLN A 771 -24.28 -14.27 14.38
C GLN A 771 -25.62 -14.81 13.87
N PRO A 772 -25.83 -14.95 12.55
CA PRO A 772 -27.01 -15.60 11.99
C PRO A 772 -27.07 -17.08 12.40
N ASP A 773 -28.26 -17.60 12.64
CA ASP A 773 -28.46 -19.02 12.92
C ASP A 773 -28.60 -19.80 11.60
N LEU A 774 -27.49 -20.43 11.19
CA LEU A 774 -27.39 -21.20 9.94
C LEU A 774 -27.22 -22.71 10.17
N ALA A 775 -27.31 -23.19 11.42
CA ALA A 775 -27.12 -24.62 11.75
C ALA A 775 -28.19 -25.54 11.14
N TRP A 776 -29.22 -24.98 10.49
CA TRP A 776 -30.20 -25.71 9.70
C TRP A 776 -29.74 -26.00 8.25
N ILE A 777 -28.55 -25.54 7.86
CA ILE A 777 -27.96 -25.73 6.52
C ILE A 777 -26.59 -26.37 6.66
N ASP A 778 -26.36 -27.45 5.94
CA ASP A 778 -25.04 -28.06 5.74
C ASP A 778 -24.79 -28.26 4.24
N ILE A 779 -23.55 -28.09 3.78
CA ILE A 779 -23.17 -28.25 2.38
C ILE A 779 -21.86 -29.00 2.25
N ALA A 780 -21.84 -30.04 1.41
CA ALA A 780 -20.65 -30.83 1.14
C ALA A 780 -20.52 -31.16 -0.36
N PRO A 781 -19.31 -31.08 -0.95
CA PRO A 781 -18.10 -30.50 -0.36
C PRO A 781 -18.22 -28.98 -0.17
N ASP A 782 -17.47 -28.44 0.80
CA ASP A 782 -17.42 -27.01 1.16
C ASP A 782 -16.23 -26.27 0.52
N ALA A 783 -15.27 -27.01 -0.04
CA ALA A 783 -14.17 -26.47 -0.85
C ALA A 783 -13.66 -27.50 -1.86
N GLY A 784 -13.10 -27.00 -2.97
CA GLY A 784 -12.58 -27.87 -4.03
C GLY A 784 -11.85 -27.13 -5.14
N ALA A 785 -11.50 -27.87 -6.20
CA ALA A 785 -10.88 -27.31 -7.39
C ALA A 785 -11.31 -28.06 -8.66
N LEU A 786 -11.68 -27.32 -9.70
CA LEU A 786 -12.21 -27.85 -10.97
C LEU A 786 -11.38 -27.37 -12.16
N ALA A 787 -10.91 -28.31 -12.98
CA ALA A 787 -10.31 -27.98 -14.25
C ALA A 787 -11.35 -27.38 -15.23
N PRO A 788 -10.91 -26.69 -16.30
CA PRO A 788 -11.82 -26.23 -17.36
C PRO A 788 -12.73 -27.36 -17.88
N ASP A 789 -14.00 -27.05 -18.09
CA ASP A 789 -15.09 -27.94 -18.49
C ASP A 789 -15.45 -29.06 -17.49
N GLU A 790 -14.82 -29.12 -16.31
CA GLU A 790 -15.10 -30.11 -15.28
C GLU A 790 -16.33 -29.74 -14.44
N THR A 791 -16.99 -30.76 -13.89
CA THR A 791 -18.20 -30.65 -13.06
C THR A 791 -18.00 -31.38 -11.74
N GLU A 792 -18.54 -30.82 -10.66
CA GLU A 792 -18.53 -31.42 -9.32
C GLU A 792 -19.95 -31.47 -8.74
N GLU A 793 -20.30 -32.58 -8.10
CA GLU A 793 -21.58 -32.80 -7.43
C GLU A 793 -21.50 -32.33 -5.96
N PHE A 794 -22.57 -31.69 -5.50
CA PHE A 794 -22.77 -31.17 -4.16
C PHE A 794 -24.03 -31.75 -3.54
N THR A 795 -24.04 -31.85 -2.22
CA THR A 795 -25.21 -32.15 -1.40
C THR A 795 -25.44 -31.00 -0.42
N LEU A 796 -26.63 -30.39 -0.50
CA LEU A 796 -27.15 -29.43 0.46
C LEU A 796 -28.14 -30.13 1.39
N SER A 797 -27.86 -30.16 2.68
CA SER A 797 -28.72 -30.74 3.71
C SER A 797 -29.45 -29.65 4.49
N LEU A 798 -30.78 -29.69 4.51
CA LEU A 798 -31.62 -28.77 5.28
C LEU A 798 -32.23 -29.51 6.47
N ASN A 799 -32.00 -29.02 7.68
CA ASN A 799 -32.35 -29.69 8.94
C ASN A 799 -33.34 -28.87 9.79
N ALA A 800 -34.57 -29.38 9.96
CA ALA A 800 -35.62 -28.79 10.78
C ALA A 800 -35.65 -29.32 12.23
N ALA A 801 -34.64 -30.08 12.67
CA ALA A 801 -34.54 -30.56 14.05
C ALA A 801 -34.42 -29.41 15.05
N ASN A 802 -35.23 -29.48 16.10
CA ASN A 802 -35.32 -28.44 17.15
C ASN A 802 -35.65 -27.02 16.64
N ARG A 803 -36.18 -26.89 15.41
CA ARG A 803 -36.60 -25.61 14.83
C ARG A 803 -38.05 -25.30 15.16
N GLU A 804 -38.36 -24.03 15.42
CA GLU A 804 -39.73 -23.58 15.58
C GLU A 804 -40.45 -23.48 14.23
N GLN A 805 -41.78 -23.47 14.26
CA GLN A 805 -42.60 -23.24 13.07
C GLN A 805 -42.34 -21.83 12.53
N GLY A 806 -41.92 -21.74 11.27
CA GLY A 806 -41.50 -20.46 10.69
C GLY A 806 -40.94 -20.60 9.28
N GLU A 807 -40.54 -19.45 8.72
CA GLU A 807 -39.81 -19.35 7.45
C GLU A 807 -38.37 -18.96 7.75
N TYR A 808 -37.43 -19.73 7.22
CA TYR A 808 -35.99 -19.53 7.36
C TYR A 808 -35.41 -19.25 5.97
N SER A 809 -34.50 -18.29 5.87
CA SER A 809 -33.86 -17.93 4.60
C SER A 809 -32.37 -17.66 4.76
N ALA A 810 -31.61 -18.04 3.74
CA ALA A 810 -30.15 -17.89 3.67
C ALA A 810 -29.70 -17.89 2.20
N ASP A 811 -28.43 -17.62 1.94
CA ASP A 811 -27.78 -17.84 0.64
C ASP A 811 -26.64 -18.86 0.80
N ILE A 812 -26.41 -19.71 -0.20
CA ILE A 812 -25.11 -20.37 -0.38
C ILE A 812 -24.25 -19.49 -1.28
N VAL A 813 -23.10 -19.05 -0.78
CA VAL A 813 -22.11 -18.28 -1.55
C VAL A 813 -20.99 -19.20 -1.97
N ILE A 814 -20.82 -19.35 -3.28
CA ILE A 814 -19.69 -20.06 -3.87
C ILE A 814 -18.71 -19.03 -4.42
N THR A 815 -17.51 -18.99 -3.87
CA THR A 815 -16.47 -18.00 -4.18
C THR A 815 -15.29 -18.63 -4.90
N ASP A 816 -14.88 -18.02 -6.01
CA ASP A 816 -13.61 -18.32 -6.67
C ASP A 816 -12.46 -17.58 -5.98
N THR A 817 -11.61 -18.34 -5.31
CA THR A 817 -10.43 -17.85 -4.59
C THR A 817 -9.32 -17.31 -5.51
N GLY A 818 -9.36 -17.61 -6.81
CA GLY A 818 -8.33 -17.24 -7.79
C GLY A 818 -8.59 -15.94 -8.57
N SER A 819 -9.86 -15.55 -8.74
CA SER A 819 -10.28 -14.40 -9.57
C SER A 819 -11.27 -13.44 -8.89
N GLY A 820 -11.85 -13.82 -7.74
CA GLY A 820 -12.81 -13.00 -6.99
C GLY A 820 -14.26 -13.05 -7.50
N GLY A 821 -14.61 -14.00 -8.37
CA GLY A 821 -15.99 -14.24 -8.81
C GLY A 821 -16.83 -14.96 -7.75
N ASN A 822 -18.07 -14.50 -7.52
CA ASN A 822 -19.00 -15.09 -6.55
C ASN A 822 -20.33 -15.48 -7.20
N VAL A 823 -20.87 -16.65 -6.84
CA VAL A 823 -22.23 -17.09 -7.17
C VAL A 823 -23.02 -17.19 -5.86
N ARG A 824 -24.23 -16.61 -5.84
CA ARG A 824 -25.16 -16.71 -4.71
C ARG A 824 -26.36 -17.56 -5.08
N LEU A 825 -26.69 -18.54 -4.25
CA LEU A 825 -27.85 -19.41 -4.42
C LEU A 825 -28.78 -19.26 -3.20
N PRO A 826 -29.95 -18.61 -3.34
CA PRO A 826 -30.90 -18.46 -2.23
C PRO A 826 -31.45 -19.81 -1.77
N VAL A 827 -31.65 -19.95 -0.45
CA VAL A 827 -32.19 -21.11 0.23
C VAL A 827 -33.39 -20.68 1.08
N GLU A 828 -34.54 -21.30 0.85
CA GLU A 828 -35.76 -21.10 1.65
C GLU A 828 -36.19 -22.41 2.34
N LEU A 829 -36.37 -22.39 3.65
CA LEU A 829 -36.93 -23.50 4.43
C LEU A 829 -38.18 -23.05 5.16
N ARG A 830 -39.28 -23.80 4.98
CA ARG A 830 -40.51 -23.61 5.74
C ARG A 830 -40.71 -24.78 6.70
N VAL A 831 -40.74 -24.51 8.00
CA VAL A 831 -41.04 -25.52 9.03
C VAL A 831 -42.52 -25.45 9.38
N THR A 832 -43.27 -26.53 9.17
CA THR A 832 -44.72 -26.59 9.45
C THR A 832 -45.10 -27.83 10.25
N ASP A 833 -45.87 -27.65 11.33
CA ASP A 833 -46.52 -28.77 12.05
C ASP A 833 -48.05 -28.73 11.84
N PRO A 834 -48.62 -29.67 11.06
CA PRO A 834 -50.06 -29.69 10.78
C PRO A 834 -50.95 -30.05 11.99
N ASP A 835 -50.39 -30.55 13.09
CA ASP A 835 -51.13 -30.93 14.29
C ASP A 835 -51.23 -29.79 15.34
N VAL A 836 -50.51 -28.69 15.12
CA VAL A 836 -50.54 -27.45 15.93
C VAL A 836 -51.49 -26.43 15.29
N VAL A 837 -52.31 -25.75 16.09
CA VAL A 837 -53.17 -24.67 15.59
C VAL A 837 -52.33 -23.40 15.46
N ASP A 838 -52.20 -22.91 14.22
CA ASP A 838 -51.51 -21.66 13.86
C ASP A 838 -51.87 -20.53 14.85
N ASN A 839 -50.90 -20.09 15.65
CA ASN A 839 -51.02 -18.95 16.56
C ASN A 839 -50.27 -17.76 15.96
N PRO A 840 -50.94 -16.86 15.22
CA PRO A 840 -50.29 -15.78 14.49
C PRO A 840 -49.65 -14.70 15.41
N GLU A 841 -49.75 -14.82 16.73
CA GLU A 841 -49.19 -13.89 17.71
C GLU A 841 -47.98 -14.45 18.50
N GLY A 842 -47.49 -15.66 18.20
CA GLY A 842 -46.24 -16.20 18.78
C GLY A 842 -46.21 -16.46 20.30
N SER A 843 -47.26 -16.09 21.04
CA SER A 843 -47.31 -16.28 22.50
C SER A 843 -47.70 -17.70 22.89
N LEU A 844 -46.86 -18.36 23.70
CA LEU A 844 -47.21 -19.64 24.32
C LEU A 844 -48.43 -19.46 25.24
N PRO A 845 -49.40 -20.40 25.26
CA PRO A 845 -50.57 -20.25 26.10
C PRO A 845 -50.18 -20.28 27.59
N ILE A 846 -50.79 -19.41 28.39
CA ILE A 846 -50.44 -19.25 29.82
C ILE A 846 -51.15 -20.31 30.68
N ASP A 847 -52.31 -20.79 30.24
CA ASP A 847 -53.17 -21.71 31.00
C ASP A 847 -53.13 -23.15 30.44
N PHE A 848 -53.04 -24.13 31.34
CA PHE A 848 -53.29 -25.55 31.02
C PHE A 848 -54.80 -25.83 31.08
N GLU A 849 -55.46 -25.89 29.93
CA GLU A 849 -56.90 -26.12 29.88
C GLU A 849 -57.41 -26.83 28.61
N ILE A 850 -58.65 -27.31 28.67
CA ILE A 850 -59.42 -27.61 27.46
C ILE A 850 -60.17 -26.33 27.09
N SER A 851 -59.61 -25.53 26.17
CA SER A 851 -60.11 -24.21 25.80
C SER A 851 -61.49 -24.26 25.13
N SER A 852 -61.73 -25.20 24.22
CA SER A 852 -63.04 -25.36 23.59
C SER A 852 -63.39 -26.79 23.20
N VAL A 853 -64.69 -27.09 23.17
CA VAL A 853 -65.24 -28.31 22.55
C VAL A 853 -66.42 -27.87 21.69
N TYR A 854 -66.24 -27.85 20.37
CA TYR A 854 -67.25 -27.33 19.45
C TYR A 854 -67.37 -28.17 18.16
N PRO A 855 -68.59 -28.49 17.70
CA PRO A 855 -69.88 -28.22 18.35
C PRO A 855 -70.07 -29.05 19.63
N ASN A 856 -70.80 -28.55 20.63
CA ASN A 856 -71.18 -29.30 21.83
C ASN A 856 -72.54 -28.76 22.35
N PRO A 857 -73.66 -29.48 22.17
CA PRO A 857 -73.75 -30.87 21.72
C PRO A 857 -73.33 -31.11 20.27
N PHE A 858 -72.79 -32.30 19.95
CA PHE A 858 -72.37 -32.70 18.59
C PHE A 858 -73.16 -33.91 18.08
N ASN A 859 -73.20 -34.11 16.75
CA ASN A 859 -73.95 -35.21 16.11
C ASN A 859 -73.08 -36.32 15.49
N SER A 860 -71.84 -36.01 15.10
CA SER A 860 -70.94 -36.90 14.34
C SER A 860 -69.48 -36.73 14.75
N THR A 861 -68.96 -35.50 14.71
CA THR A 861 -67.62 -35.14 15.18
C THR A 861 -67.67 -33.85 16.00
N THR A 862 -66.76 -33.72 16.96
CA THR A 862 -66.51 -32.45 17.67
C THR A 862 -65.01 -32.21 17.78
N LYS A 863 -64.60 -30.96 17.67
CA LYS A 863 -63.19 -30.54 17.80
C LYS A 863 -62.94 -30.13 19.25
N ILE A 864 -61.90 -30.67 19.85
CA ILE A 864 -61.45 -30.39 21.21
C ILE A 864 -60.15 -29.62 21.10
N ASN A 865 -60.18 -28.32 21.43
CA ASN A 865 -58.98 -27.51 21.53
C ASN A 865 -58.49 -27.50 22.97
N TYR A 866 -57.19 -27.60 23.17
CA TYR A 866 -56.53 -27.58 24.48
C TYR A 866 -55.20 -26.87 24.39
N SER A 867 -54.73 -26.35 25.52
CA SER A 867 -53.49 -25.58 25.61
C SER A 867 -52.55 -26.19 26.64
N LEU A 868 -51.25 -26.15 26.34
CA LEU A 868 -50.17 -26.60 27.19
C LEU A 868 -49.20 -25.44 27.42
N PRO A 869 -49.02 -24.96 28.66
CA PRO A 869 -48.14 -23.82 28.96
C PRO A 869 -46.65 -24.16 29.06
N PHE A 870 -46.30 -25.45 28.96
CA PHE A 870 -44.95 -26.00 28.97
C PHE A 870 -44.97 -27.43 28.40
N ASP A 871 -43.81 -27.90 27.97
CA ASP A 871 -43.59 -29.25 27.48
C ASP A 871 -44.01 -30.28 28.53
N SER A 872 -44.92 -31.17 28.16
CA SER A 872 -45.40 -32.16 29.11
C SER A 872 -45.91 -33.42 28.43
N LYS A 873 -45.90 -34.51 29.21
CA LYS A 873 -46.58 -35.73 28.82
C LYS A 873 -48.08 -35.51 28.94
N VAL A 874 -48.76 -35.53 27.81
CA VAL A 874 -50.20 -35.32 27.70
C VAL A 874 -50.94 -36.63 27.56
N LEU A 875 -52.03 -36.74 28.32
CA LEU A 875 -52.96 -37.84 28.28
C LEU A 875 -54.39 -37.33 28.28
N MET A 876 -55.04 -37.36 27.12
CA MET A 876 -56.44 -37.01 26.98
C MET A 876 -57.31 -38.26 26.84
N LYS A 877 -58.29 -38.45 27.72
CA LYS A 877 -59.16 -39.63 27.79
C LYS A 877 -60.63 -39.25 27.82
N LEU A 878 -61.47 -40.03 27.16
CA LEU A 878 -62.93 -39.90 27.17
C LEU A 878 -63.56 -40.91 28.13
N PHE A 879 -64.46 -40.45 29.00
CA PHE A 879 -65.17 -41.28 29.98
C PHE A 879 -66.69 -41.19 29.81
N ASN A 880 -67.40 -42.29 30.06
CA ASN A 880 -68.86 -42.31 30.10
C ASN A 880 -69.41 -41.84 31.47
N ILE A 881 -70.73 -41.72 31.62
CA ILE A 881 -71.37 -41.30 32.89
C ILE A 881 -71.10 -42.23 34.09
N ALA A 882 -70.70 -43.48 33.84
CA ALA A 882 -70.33 -44.45 34.89
C ALA A 882 -68.84 -44.35 35.29
N GLY A 883 -68.08 -43.43 34.69
CA GLY A 883 -66.64 -43.25 34.94
C GLY A 883 -65.76 -44.29 34.24
N GLN A 884 -66.30 -45.08 33.32
CA GLN A 884 -65.53 -46.05 32.55
C GLN A 884 -64.82 -45.34 31.39
N LEU A 885 -63.55 -45.69 31.17
CA LEU A 885 -62.77 -45.23 30.02
C LEU A 885 -63.40 -45.76 28.73
N VAL A 886 -63.67 -44.86 27.80
CA VAL A 886 -64.25 -45.16 26.49
C VAL A 886 -63.16 -45.22 25.44
N GLU A 887 -62.28 -44.21 25.42
CA GLU A 887 -61.21 -44.06 24.42
C GLU A 887 -60.11 -43.12 24.96
N THR A 888 -58.87 -43.33 24.52
CA THR A 888 -57.76 -42.37 24.69
C THR A 888 -57.65 -41.55 23.40
N LEU A 889 -57.79 -40.23 23.51
CA LEU A 889 -57.80 -39.29 22.37
C LEU A 889 -56.42 -38.74 22.04
N VAL A 890 -55.56 -38.58 23.05
CA VAL A 890 -54.18 -38.10 22.93
C VAL A 890 -53.36 -38.82 23.99
N GLU A 891 -52.21 -39.36 23.62
CA GLU A 891 -51.23 -39.94 24.55
C GLU A 891 -49.84 -39.77 23.96
N GLY A 892 -49.00 -38.98 24.63
CA GLY A 892 -47.64 -38.71 24.13
C GLY A 892 -46.98 -37.53 24.84
N GLN A 893 -45.72 -37.27 24.51
CA GLN A 893 -45.06 -36.03 24.86
C GLN A 893 -45.49 -34.95 23.86
N GLN A 894 -45.86 -33.77 24.34
CA GLN A 894 -46.21 -32.62 23.49
C GLN A 894 -45.51 -31.38 24.01
N ARG A 895 -45.05 -30.51 23.11
CA ARG A 895 -44.42 -29.24 23.45
C ARG A 895 -45.45 -28.24 24.01
N ALA A 896 -45.03 -27.14 24.61
CA ALA A 896 -45.91 -26.02 24.92
C ALA A 896 -46.65 -25.56 23.64
N GLY A 897 -47.95 -25.26 23.72
CA GLY A 897 -48.70 -24.84 22.53
C GLY A 897 -50.20 -25.07 22.59
N ILE A 898 -50.89 -24.64 21.53
CA ILE A 898 -52.33 -24.82 21.36
C ILE A 898 -52.56 -25.97 20.38
N TYR A 899 -53.25 -26.98 20.88
CA TYR A 899 -53.50 -28.22 20.17
C TYR A 899 -54.98 -28.42 19.91
N SER A 900 -55.25 -29.28 18.93
CA SER A 900 -56.59 -29.72 18.63
C SER A 900 -56.63 -31.22 18.39
N THR A 901 -57.63 -31.90 18.95
CA THR A 901 -57.97 -33.27 18.56
C THR A 901 -59.44 -33.40 18.18
N ASN A 902 -59.77 -34.37 17.32
CA ASN A 902 -61.14 -34.62 16.88
C ASN A 902 -61.71 -35.84 17.59
N LEU A 903 -62.87 -35.68 18.23
CA LEU A 903 -63.66 -36.78 18.76
C LEU A 903 -64.72 -37.21 17.74
N LYS A 904 -64.60 -38.43 17.20
CA LYS A 904 -65.58 -39.04 16.28
C LYS A 904 -66.57 -39.92 17.04
N ALA A 905 -67.85 -39.81 16.72
CA ALA A 905 -68.93 -40.52 17.41
C ALA A 905 -69.25 -41.90 16.83
N ASP A 906 -68.45 -42.45 15.92
CA ASP A 906 -68.80 -43.64 15.11
C ASP A 906 -69.27 -44.82 15.98
N ASN A 907 -68.62 -45.03 17.13
CA ASN A 907 -68.90 -46.13 18.06
C ASN A 907 -69.50 -45.67 19.42
N LEU A 908 -70.00 -44.43 19.51
CA LEU A 908 -70.53 -43.85 20.74
C LEU A 908 -72.08 -43.81 20.73
N ALA A 909 -72.71 -44.15 21.86
CA ALA A 909 -74.15 -43.96 22.04
C ALA A 909 -74.48 -42.49 22.37
N SER A 910 -75.63 -41.96 21.95
CA SER A 910 -76.07 -40.61 22.36
C SER A 910 -76.11 -40.50 23.89
N GLY A 911 -75.53 -39.44 24.43
CA GLY A 911 -75.36 -39.30 25.88
C GLY A 911 -74.32 -38.27 26.29
N LEU A 912 -74.12 -38.15 27.61
CA LEU A 912 -73.12 -37.28 28.23
C LEU A 912 -71.81 -38.03 28.44
N TYR A 913 -70.71 -37.41 28.05
CA TYR A 913 -69.35 -37.90 28.25
C TYR A 913 -68.49 -36.82 28.93
N PHE A 914 -67.34 -37.24 29.46
CA PHE A 914 -66.35 -36.36 30.08
C PHE A 914 -65.00 -36.57 29.39
N VAL A 915 -64.46 -35.51 28.82
CA VAL A 915 -63.07 -35.49 28.34
C VAL A 915 -62.20 -35.04 29.50
N ARG A 916 -61.20 -35.83 29.85
CA ARG A 916 -60.20 -35.52 30.87
C ARG A 916 -58.86 -35.35 30.18
N LEU A 917 -58.21 -34.22 30.44
CA LEU A 917 -56.85 -33.90 30.03
C LEU A 917 -55.95 -33.98 31.27
N GLU A 918 -54.91 -34.80 31.21
CA GLU A 918 -53.88 -34.93 32.23
C GLU A 918 -52.53 -34.55 31.61
N GLY A 919 -51.75 -33.73 32.29
CA GLY A 919 -50.49 -33.19 31.80
C GLY A 919 -50.01 -32.12 32.77
N ALA A 920 -48.73 -31.77 32.74
CA ALA A 920 -48.22 -30.66 33.55
C ALA A 920 -48.45 -30.78 35.09
N GLY A 921 -48.66 -32.00 35.61
CA GLY A 921 -49.05 -32.23 37.02
C GLY A 921 -50.50 -31.81 37.35
N GLN A 922 -51.27 -31.39 36.35
CA GLN A 922 -52.65 -30.93 36.46
C GLN A 922 -53.63 -31.88 35.78
N VAL A 923 -54.91 -31.80 36.18
CA VAL A 923 -56.00 -32.59 35.61
C VAL A 923 -57.19 -31.69 35.32
N PHE A 924 -57.55 -31.56 34.05
CA PHE A 924 -58.72 -30.80 33.60
C PHE A 924 -59.82 -31.75 33.10
N THR A 925 -61.09 -31.45 33.36
CA THR A 925 -62.20 -32.29 32.88
C THR A 925 -63.35 -31.44 32.34
N ARG A 926 -63.78 -31.70 31.10
CA ARG A 926 -64.86 -30.96 30.42
C ARG A 926 -65.97 -31.91 29.93
N LYS A 927 -67.21 -31.44 30.04
CA LYS A 927 -68.41 -32.19 29.62
C LYS A 927 -68.59 -32.10 28.10
N VAL A 928 -68.90 -33.23 27.46
CA VAL A 928 -69.19 -33.32 26.02
C VAL A 928 -70.48 -34.11 25.80
N MET A 929 -71.40 -33.58 25.00
CA MET A 929 -72.73 -34.16 24.79
C MET A 929 -72.91 -34.60 23.34
N LEU A 930 -73.16 -35.90 23.13
CA LEU A 930 -73.49 -36.46 21.81
C LEU A 930 -75.01 -36.56 21.66
N VAL A 931 -75.56 -35.92 20.62
CA VAL A 931 -76.98 -35.98 20.23
C VAL A 931 -77.05 -36.43 18.77
N ARG A 932 -77.40 -37.69 18.55
CA ARG A 932 -77.72 -38.23 17.21
C ARG A 932 -79.15 -37.93 16.80
#